data_AF-A0A9P3PMC5-F1
#
_entry.id   AF-A0A9P3PMC5-F1
#
_cell.length_a   1.000
_cell.length_b   1.000
_cell.length_c   1.000
_cell.angle_alpha   90.00
_cell.angle_beta   90.00
_cell.angle_gamma   90.00
#
_symmetry.space_group_name_H-M   'P 1'
#
loop_
_entity.id
_entity.type
_entity.pdbx_description
1 polymer ?
#
loop_
_entity_poly.entity_id
_entity_poly.type
_entity_poly.pdbx_seq_one_letter_code
_entity_poly.pdbx_strand_id
1 'polypeptide(L)'
;MERLSDEVIQMVFDELIDPGPLTLVSSRFHRFSQDPYVRAHYFLTHYGPTEAMFYALGRGKILTERVLDILLTSGAHLSRYLIQVAMHHYFYTQSHFIKTPWVRNVPLRVFTYFLKLAEDMYGDIPRGKGEDDGSIFNTFLKESRLPSTLKSVSWETIQELLEMYKFIPFCSRDPLMAQFPLALAIEPRLLPYAVENGFAMDNKYRDFVFRKMFERPTSSSESLPDEIAHNVRELCKLDPTMFVTRTVAAEVCMEAKLNVSAYNALKVLDKSGDLHFELATLVKDLMKSFVKTRSICWSTTMETLRFLYADFPSSDPTVRLVMLIVFFNTTENLHSSPPAIHGKLEALNLTPLTREDVLNILVNPFVDRYQVLLDYAKWELGKKEDGTKGLGPKEFRGLVGDVVSRCLEVGCKGKLLKKLQEGYSFVTDQITKAVQEKYQIFIDDLPAWEDYDACAKFEAKLCRDYTKHAFDSGEGVEGEDDDGKSGSGEAVESSQSMDDAGQGTSGSEGGASMSMGSITQESLTTMIRHDEVSPVRSRRRMQYPSGLWIDSSGKLPYPHDPLPVGRWIKNEFGPRNRVTAIFMTHAVINDNSNILHNYLLCSDNSFHFSGLSPHVPVTLKHFQMLARLGKAPNYYMYHQIEQGAEFYFDEEDYLKAEGKTGRAVKTESTSAGLPSGGRVKRESSPPSSVRRRKRPRRMATNVLSYAVPDSDDETIATEEDPVRKPKHVESSVQKWIVHLGDLLKGEQRKFKERKKMVEKLATTGPKPRVAKTDFFKSLSSNLRNLRRAEDQKRIALYGPEMLFDEYSDDDDDDDYRQRTKPKRRKTTQSS
;
A
#
# COMPACT_ATOMS: atom_id res chain seq x y z
N MET A 1 7.89 43.34 -17.52
CA MET A 1 7.99 44.13 -16.28
C MET A 1 7.70 45.59 -16.51
N GLU A 2 8.64 46.46 -16.92
CA GLU A 2 8.41 47.93 -16.96
C GLU A 2 7.25 48.41 -17.87
N ARG A 3 6.83 47.62 -18.86
CA ARG A 3 5.69 47.92 -19.76
C ARG A 3 4.36 47.26 -19.36
N LEU A 4 4.28 46.57 -18.22
CA LEU A 4 3.01 46.03 -17.72
C LEU A 4 2.11 47.18 -17.26
N SER A 5 0.79 47.00 -17.27
CA SER A 5 -0.14 47.91 -16.60
C SER A 5 -0.17 47.61 -15.09
N ASP A 6 -0.68 48.53 -14.27
CA ASP A 6 -0.61 48.39 -12.81
C ASP A 6 -1.54 47.28 -12.28
N GLU A 7 -2.62 46.95 -12.99
CA GLU A 7 -3.52 45.82 -12.67
C GLU A 7 -2.81 44.47 -12.86
N VAL A 8 -1.95 44.35 -13.88
CA VAL A 8 -1.12 43.15 -14.08
C VAL A 8 0.00 43.07 -13.04
N ILE A 9 0.43 44.20 -12.48
CA ILE A 9 1.37 44.21 -11.36
C ILE A 9 0.65 43.82 -10.06
N GLN A 10 -0.62 44.22 -9.84
CA GLN A 10 -1.43 43.73 -8.72
C GLN A 10 -1.55 42.21 -8.73
N MET A 11 -1.97 41.61 -9.85
CA MET A 11 -2.09 40.15 -9.96
C MET A 11 -0.74 39.44 -9.70
N VAL A 12 0.37 39.99 -10.17
CA VAL A 12 1.73 39.46 -9.89
C VAL A 12 2.13 39.63 -8.42
N PHE A 13 1.58 40.62 -7.69
CA PHE A 13 1.81 40.78 -6.26
C PHE A 13 0.96 39.81 -5.43
N ASP A 14 -0.31 39.61 -5.79
CA ASP A 14 -1.26 38.78 -5.04
C ASP A 14 -0.86 37.29 -5.08
N GLU A 15 -0.24 36.83 -6.17
CA GLU A 15 0.31 35.46 -6.33
C GLU A 15 1.63 35.23 -5.55
N LEU A 16 2.21 36.24 -4.89
CA LEU A 16 3.51 36.12 -4.19
C LEU A 16 3.35 36.05 -2.66
N ILE A 17 3.84 34.95 -2.08
CA ILE A 17 3.89 34.70 -0.61
C ILE A 17 4.61 35.83 0.16
N ASP A 18 5.59 36.48 -0.47
CA ASP A 18 6.14 37.76 -0.01
C ASP A 18 6.59 38.59 -1.23
N PRO A 19 5.92 39.71 -1.57
CA PRO A 19 6.33 40.57 -2.68
C PRO A 19 7.55 41.44 -2.34
N GLY A 20 8.03 41.44 -1.09
CA GLY A 20 9.16 42.24 -0.62
C GLY A 20 10.40 42.19 -1.53
N PRO A 21 10.92 41.00 -1.90
CA PRO A 21 12.05 40.88 -2.82
C PRO A 21 11.80 41.54 -4.19
N LEU A 22 10.59 41.45 -4.74
CA LEU A 22 10.24 42.09 -6.02
C LEU A 22 10.29 43.63 -5.91
N THR A 23 9.90 44.20 -4.77
CA THR A 23 10.01 45.65 -4.52
C THR A 23 11.46 46.14 -4.45
N LEU A 24 12.42 45.29 -4.09
CA LEU A 24 13.84 45.66 -4.04
C LEU A 24 14.50 45.68 -5.43
N VAL A 25 13.90 45.01 -6.43
CA VAL A 25 14.46 44.87 -7.79
C VAL A 25 14.04 46.01 -8.73
N SER A 26 12.94 46.73 -8.45
CA SER A 26 12.51 47.87 -9.27
C SER A 26 11.88 49.00 -8.46
N SER A 27 12.29 50.24 -8.76
CA SER A 27 11.69 51.46 -8.21
C SER A 27 10.21 51.63 -8.57
N ARG A 28 9.73 51.07 -9.70
CA ARG A 28 8.30 51.04 -10.04
C ARG A 28 7.55 50.12 -9.07
N PHE A 29 8.03 48.90 -8.86
CA PHE A 29 7.41 47.95 -7.92
C PHE A 29 7.49 48.43 -6.47
N HIS A 30 8.58 49.12 -6.08
CA HIS A 30 8.67 49.78 -4.78
C HIS A 30 7.64 50.91 -4.61
N ARG A 31 7.43 51.75 -5.63
CA ARG A 31 6.42 52.81 -5.60
C ARG A 31 5.00 52.24 -5.55
N PHE A 32 4.71 51.26 -6.40
CA PHE A 32 3.44 50.55 -6.42
C PHE A 32 3.10 49.95 -5.05
N SER A 33 4.08 49.30 -4.40
CA SER A 33 3.91 48.75 -3.05
C SER A 33 3.83 49.78 -1.91
N GLN A 34 3.89 51.10 -2.20
CA GLN A 34 3.57 52.14 -1.23
C GLN A 34 2.08 52.50 -1.18
N ASP A 35 1.29 52.11 -2.19
CA ASP A 35 -0.13 52.46 -2.22
C ASP A 35 -0.92 51.68 -1.14
N PRO A 36 -1.71 52.35 -0.28
CA PRO A 36 -2.57 51.70 0.70
C PRO A 36 -3.58 50.72 0.10
N TYR A 37 -4.08 50.97 -1.12
CA TYR A 37 -5.04 50.11 -1.82
C TYR A 37 -4.40 48.80 -2.25
N VAL A 38 -3.23 48.88 -2.90
CA VAL A 38 -2.40 47.71 -3.30
C VAL A 38 -2.10 46.81 -2.09
N ARG A 39 -1.78 47.41 -0.93
CA ARG A 39 -1.53 46.68 0.32
C ARG A 39 -2.78 46.01 0.87
N ALA A 40 -3.92 46.69 0.89
CA ALA A 40 -5.17 46.12 1.40
C ALA A 40 -5.65 44.96 0.50
N HIS A 41 -5.63 45.15 -0.82
CA HIS A 41 -5.99 44.11 -1.78
C HIS A 41 -5.06 42.91 -1.73
N TYR A 42 -3.75 43.10 -1.55
CA TYR A 42 -2.81 41.99 -1.32
C TYR A 42 -3.25 41.10 -0.15
N PHE A 43 -3.59 41.67 1.02
CA PHE A 43 -4.03 40.87 2.16
C PHE A 43 -5.38 40.18 1.92
N LEU A 44 -6.33 40.85 1.26
CA LEU A 44 -7.65 40.32 0.94
C LEU A 44 -7.60 39.18 -0.10
N THR A 45 -6.82 39.33 -1.17
CA THR A 45 -6.68 38.32 -2.22
C THR A 45 -5.86 37.11 -1.74
N HIS A 46 -4.77 37.34 -0.99
CA HIS A 46 -3.83 36.28 -0.61
C HIS A 46 -4.27 35.47 0.63
N TYR A 47 -5.02 36.07 1.56
CA TYR A 47 -5.46 35.41 2.81
C TYR A 47 -6.98 35.31 2.98
N GLY A 48 -7.76 35.86 2.05
CA GLY A 48 -9.22 35.92 2.13
C GLY A 48 -9.73 36.93 3.18
N PRO A 49 -11.03 37.32 3.13
CA PRO A 49 -11.61 38.29 4.05
C PRO A 49 -11.38 37.98 5.54
N THR A 50 -11.50 36.72 5.93
CA THR A 50 -11.47 36.26 7.33
C THR A 50 -10.10 36.38 8.00
N GLU A 51 -9.01 36.03 7.31
CA GLU A 51 -7.65 36.11 7.88
C GLU A 51 -6.89 37.40 7.49
N ALA A 52 -7.34 38.17 6.48
CA ALA A 52 -6.63 39.36 5.96
C ALA A 52 -6.20 40.37 7.04
N MET A 53 -7.11 40.74 7.95
CA MET A 53 -6.81 41.68 9.03
C MET A 53 -5.75 41.13 10.00
N PHE A 54 -5.77 39.82 10.29
CA PHE A 54 -4.78 39.16 11.12
C PHE A 54 -3.36 39.22 10.50
N TYR A 55 -3.21 38.95 9.19
CA TYR A 55 -1.90 39.06 8.55
C TYR A 55 -1.43 40.51 8.35
N ALA A 56 -2.35 41.45 8.08
CA ALA A 56 -2.04 42.87 8.00
C ALA A 56 -1.46 43.40 9.33
N LEU A 57 -2.10 43.05 10.46
CA LEU A 57 -1.61 43.35 11.81
C LEU A 57 -0.23 42.71 12.10
N GLY A 58 0.06 41.55 11.52
CA GLY A 58 1.38 40.89 11.61
C GLY A 58 2.49 41.58 10.80
N ARG A 59 2.14 42.38 9.80
CA ARG A 59 3.07 43.14 8.94
C ARG A 59 3.08 44.64 9.29
N GLY A 60 2.91 44.98 10.57
CA GLY A 60 2.67 46.35 11.07
C GLY A 60 3.57 47.50 10.56
N LYS A 61 4.77 47.23 10.03
CA LYS A 61 5.62 48.24 9.35
C LYS A 61 5.04 48.81 8.05
N ILE A 62 4.18 48.06 7.35
CA ILE A 62 3.49 48.52 6.13
C ILE A 62 2.02 48.89 6.37
N LEU A 63 1.51 48.64 7.57
CA LEU A 63 0.17 49.01 8.00
C LEU A 63 0.09 50.51 8.27
N THR A 64 -0.98 51.15 7.80
CA THR A 64 -1.29 52.56 8.06
C THR A 64 -2.78 52.71 8.34
N GLU A 65 -3.18 53.86 8.87
CA GLU A 65 -4.59 54.23 9.08
C GLU A 65 -5.41 54.00 7.79
N ARG A 66 -4.88 54.46 6.65
CA ARG A 66 -5.55 54.29 5.35
C ARG A 66 -5.60 52.84 4.85
N VAL A 67 -4.66 51.98 5.24
CA VAL A 67 -4.74 50.53 4.93
C VAL A 67 -5.85 49.87 5.76
N LEU A 68 -6.02 50.27 7.03
CA LEU A 68 -7.11 49.79 7.88
C LEU A 68 -8.48 50.21 7.32
N ASP A 69 -8.64 51.47 6.90
CA ASP A 69 -9.86 51.94 6.23
C ASP A 69 -10.23 51.05 5.03
N ILE A 70 -9.26 50.83 4.14
CA ILE A 70 -9.50 50.13 2.86
C ILE A 70 -9.75 48.64 3.13
N LEU A 71 -9.05 48.02 4.07
CA LEU A 71 -9.33 46.65 4.49
C LEU A 71 -10.80 46.51 4.94
N LEU A 72 -11.25 47.32 5.90
CA LEU A 72 -12.61 47.24 6.43
C LEU A 72 -13.67 47.57 5.36
N THR A 73 -13.48 48.66 4.61
CA THR A 73 -14.43 49.08 3.55
C THR A 73 -14.44 48.15 2.33
N SER A 74 -13.44 47.28 2.19
CA SER A 74 -13.38 46.22 1.17
C SER A 74 -13.70 44.82 1.74
N GLY A 75 -14.26 44.74 2.95
CA GLY A 75 -14.82 43.52 3.52
C GLY A 75 -13.88 42.66 4.38
N ALA A 76 -12.71 43.15 4.80
CA ALA A 76 -11.85 42.42 5.73
C ALA A 76 -12.55 42.24 7.09
N HIS A 77 -12.54 41.01 7.62
CA HIS A 77 -13.23 40.67 8.86
C HIS A 77 -12.54 41.27 10.09
N LEU A 78 -13.32 41.81 11.02
CA LEU A 78 -12.83 42.36 12.27
C LEU A 78 -13.77 42.00 13.43
N SER A 79 -13.59 40.82 14.00
CA SER A 79 -14.33 40.37 15.19
C SER A 79 -13.84 41.06 16.46
N ARG A 80 -14.73 41.25 17.45
CA ARG A 80 -14.34 41.79 18.77
C ARG A 80 -13.27 40.91 19.45
N TYR A 81 -13.33 39.59 19.23
CA TYR A 81 -12.32 38.64 19.68
C TYR A 81 -10.92 38.90 19.10
N LEU A 82 -10.81 39.18 17.79
CA LEU A 82 -9.53 39.57 17.16
C LEU A 82 -8.95 40.82 17.82
N ILE A 83 -9.81 41.79 18.17
CA ILE A 83 -9.41 43.03 18.85
C ILE A 83 -8.95 42.77 20.28
N GLN A 84 -9.68 41.96 21.07
CA GLN A 84 -9.28 41.56 22.43
C GLN A 84 -7.89 40.89 22.44
N VAL A 85 -7.65 39.94 21.52
CA VAL A 85 -6.34 39.27 21.40
C VAL A 85 -5.24 40.24 20.91
N ALA A 86 -5.56 41.17 20.00
CA ALA A 86 -4.65 42.23 19.58
C ALA A 86 -4.26 43.16 20.74
N MET A 87 -5.22 43.66 21.51
CA MET A 87 -5.00 44.52 22.69
C MET A 87 -4.07 43.84 23.69
N HIS A 88 -4.40 42.62 24.11
CA HIS A 88 -3.62 41.92 25.12
C HIS A 88 -2.21 41.51 24.62
N HIS A 89 -2.07 41.16 23.33
CA HIS A 89 -0.76 40.86 22.75
C HIS A 89 0.13 42.11 22.60
N TYR A 90 -0.46 43.27 22.28
CA TYR A 90 0.24 44.56 22.17
C TYR A 90 0.73 45.07 23.53
N PHE A 91 -0.15 45.10 24.54
CA PHE A 91 0.13 45.62 25.88
C PHE A 91 0.74 44.59 26.85
N TYR A 92 1.03 43.36 26.39
CA TYR A 92 1.62 42.25 27.19
C TYR A 92 0.79 41.85 28.42
N THR A 93 -0.51 42.14 28.47
CA THR A 93 -1.34 41.92 29.66
C THR A 93 -1.71 40.46 29.90
N GLN A 94 -1.72 39.63 28.86
CA GLN A 94 -2.04 38.20 28.94
C GLN A 94 -1.12 37.36 28.01
N SER A 95 -1.14 36.04 28.19
CA SER A 95 -0.35 35.08 27.41
C SER A 95 -1.22 34.37 26.38
N HIS A 96 -0.88 34.46 25.10
CA HIS A 96 -1.68 33.94 23.99
C HIS A 96 -0.93 32.86 23.20
N PHE A 97 -1.66 32.16 22.33
CA PHE A 97 -1.09 31.18 21.39
C PHE A 97 -0.09 31.83 20.40
N ILE A 98 -0.25 33.12 20.11
CA ILE A 98 0.64 33.92 19.27
C ILE A 98 1.93 34.25 20.03
N LYS A 99 3.01 33.53 19.72
CA LYS A 99 4.36 33.72 20.32
C LYS A 99 5.27 34.65 19.52
N THR A 100 4.92 34.95 18.28
CA THR A 100 5.68 35.83 17.36
C THR A 100 5.40 37.30 17.64
N PRO A 101 6.30 38.24 17.29
CA PRO A 101 6.06 39.68 17.40
C PRO A 101 5.08 40.16 16.32
N TRP A 102 3.80 39.84 16.51
CA TRP A 102 2.65 40.15 15.65
C TRP A 102 2.31 41.65 15.71
N VAL A 103 1.19 42.06 16.33
CA VAL A 103 0.81 43.49 16.48
C VAL A 103 1.86 44.40 17.12
N ARG A 104 2.86 43.83 17.82
CA ARG A 104 3.95 44.59 18.48
C ARG A 104 4.84 45.38 17.51
N ASN A 105 4.75 45.11 16.20
CA ASN A 105 5.42 45.87 15.15
C ASN A 105 4.54 46.98 14.52
N VAL A 106 3.29 47.15 14.97
CA VAL A 106 2.40 48.22 14.53
C VAL A 106 2.78 49.53 15.25
N PRO A 107 2.98 50.67 14.56
CA PRO A 107 3.23 51.95 15.21
C PRO A 107 2.06 52.37 16.12
N LEU A 108 2.35 52.90 17.32
CA LEU A 108 1.34 53.23 18.33
C LEU A 108 0.19 54.11 17.80
N ARG A 109 0.48 55.07 16.91
CA ARG A 109 -0.55 55.88 16.23
C ARG A 109 -1.54 55.01 15.44
N VAL A 110 -1.04 54.09 14.63
CA VAL A 110 -1.86 53.17 13.81
C VAL A 110 -2.60 52.18 14.71
N PHE A 111 -2.00 51.73 15.81
CA PHE A 111 -2.67 50.85 16.77
C PHE A 111 -3.78 51.59 17.54
N THR A 112 -3.57 52.85 17.92
CA THR A 112 -4.61 53.69 18.55
C THR A 112 -5.77 53.95 17.58
N TYR A 113 -5.48 54.15 16.29
CA TYR A 113 -6.50 54.26 15.25
C TYR A 113 -7.30 52.95 15.07
N PHE A 114 -6.63 51.79 15.07
CA PHE A 114 -7.28 50.48 15.09
C PHE A 114 -8.20 50.29 16.31
N LEU A 115 -7.79 50.73 17.51
CA LEU A 115 -8.65 50.68 18.70
C LEU A 115 -9.84 51.66 18.60
N LYS A 116 -9.66 52.84 18.00
CA LYS A 116 -10.78 53.76 17.75
C LYS A 116 -11.80 53.16 16.78
N LEU A 117 -11.34 52.53 15.68
CA LEU A 117 -12.23 51.82 14.75
C LEU A 117 -13.02 50.70 15.46
N ALA A 118 -12.39 50.00 16.42
CA ALA A 118 -13.06 48.99 17.22
C ALA A 118 -14.09 49.58 18.22
N GLU A 119 -13.78 50.71 18.85
CA GLU A 119 -14.70 51.46 19.72
C GLU A 119 -15.90 52.02 18.92
N ASP A 120 -15.65 52.58 17.72
CA ASP A 120 -16.67 53.05 16.78
C ASP A 120 -17.61 51.90 16.30
N MET A 121 -17.12 50.65 16.26
CA MET A 121 -17.89 49.46 15.83
C MET A 121 -18.64 48.76 16.97
N TYR A 122 -18.01 48.61 18.15
CA TYR A 122 -18.47 47.69 19.20
C TYR A 122 -18.65 48.34 20.58
N GLY A 123 -18.35 49.63 20.75
CA GLY A 123 -18.43 50.31 22.05
C GLY A 123 -17.31 49.91 23.00
N ASP A 124 -17.61 49.71 24.29
CA ASP A 124 -16.62 49.25 25.25
C ASP A 124 -16.25 47.78 25.02
N ILE A 125 -14.95 47.51 25.07
CA ILE A 125 -14.36 46.20 24.77
C ILE A 125 -13.93 45.56 26.10
N PRO A 126 -14.50 44.39 26.47
CA PRO A 126 -14.12 43.65 27.66
C PRO A 126 -12.61 43.40 27.73
N ARG A 127 -12.03 43.60 28.90
CA ARG A 127 -10.57 43.61 29.14
C ARG A 127 -10.15 42.77 30.34
N GLY A 128 -11.08 42.23 31.14
CA GLY A 128 -10.78 41.36 32.25
C GLY A 128 -10.32 39.97 31.81
N LYS A 129 -9.74 39.24 32.75
CA LYS A 129 -9.14 37.93 32.49
C LYS A 129 -10.23 36.84 32.50
N GLY A 130 -10.55 36.31 31.31
CA GLY A 130 -11.64 35.34 31.12
C GLY A 130 -12.97 35.98 30.73
N GLU A 131 -13.00 37.30 30.57
CA GLU A 131 -14.12 38.07 30.00
C GLU A 131 -14.02 38.23 28.47
N ASP A 132 -12.96 37.69 27.86
CA ASP A 132 -12.79 37.69 26.42
C ASP A 132 -13.72 36.67 25.73
N ASP A 133 -14.12 36.99 24.51
CA ASP A 133 -15.13 36.25 23.76
C ASP A 133 -14.69 34.79 23.50
N GLY A 134 -13.39 34.57 23.36
CA GLY A 134 -12.79 33.25 23.22
C GLY A 134 -12.87 32.42 24.50
N SER A 135 -12.68 33.03 25.67
CA SER A 135 -12.92 32.38 26.97
C SER A 135 -14.39 32.05 27.20
N ILE A 136 -15.32 32.93 26.80
CA ILE A 136 -16.78 32.69 26.87
C ILE A 136 -17.16 31.51 25.97
N PHE A 137 -16.76 31.54 24.69
CA PHE A 137 -17.02 30.48 23.72
C PHE A 137 -16.44 29.12 24.16
N ASN A 138 -15.19 29.12 24.64
CA ASN A 138 -14.53 27.92 25.19
C ASN A 138 -15.21 27.41 26.48
N THR A 139 -15.89 28.27 27.24
CA THR A 139 -16.67 27.86 28.41
C THR A 139 -17.97 27.18 27.97
N PHE A 140 -18.72 27.75 27.02
CA PHE A 140 -19.87 27.10 26.38
C PHE A 140 -19.53 25.70 25.82
N LEU A 141 -18.40 25.56 25.11
CA LEU A 141 -17.96 24.26 24.59
C LEU A 141 -17.68 23.22 25.69
N LYS A 142 -17.10 23.62 26.82
CA LYS A 142 -16.85 22.72 27.97
C LYS A 142 -18.14 22.37 28.72
N GLU A 143 -19.01 23.35 28.91
CA GLU A 143 -20.29 23.20 29.61
C GLU A 143 -21.37 22.52 28.76
N SER A 144 -21.12 22.31 27.47
CA SER A 144 -21.99 21.60 26.53
C SER A 144 -22.64 20.34 27.10
N ARG A 145 -21.85 19.52 27.81
CA ARG A 145 -22.22 18.24 28.45
C ARG A 145 -22.94 18.36 29.80
N LEU A 146 -23.09 19.59 30.33
CA LEU A 146 -23.87 19.84 31.55
C LEU A 146 -25.36 20.00 31.22
N PRO A 147 -26.27 19.67 32.16
CA PRO A 147 -27.67 20.10 32.08
C PRO A 147 -27.77 21.62 31.93
N SER A 148 -28.77 22.11 31.19
CA SER A 148 -28.94 23.55 30.90
C SER A 148 -29.07 24.44 32.15
N THR A 149 -29.49 23.88 33.29
CA THR A 149 -29.56 24.57 34.59
C THR A 149 -28.20 24.77 35.28
N LEU A 150 -27.13 24.17 34.76
CA LEU A 150 -25.75 24.25 35.28
C LEU A 150 -24.77 24.90 34.30
N LYS A 151 -25.24 25.40 33.15
CA LYS A 151 -24.42 26.18 32.20
C LYS A 151 -24.35 27.63 32.67
N SER A 152 -23.14 28.20 32.72
CA SER A 152 -22.90 29.62 32.99
C SER A 152 -23.03 30.48 31.73
N VAL A 153 -22.81 29.89 30.55
CA VAL A 153 -23.00 30.54 29.25
C VAL A 153 -24.21 29.96 28.53
N SER A 154 -25.17 30.82 28.14
CA SER A 154 -26.36 30.40 27.39
C SER A 154 -26.11 30.41 25.89
N TRP A 155 -26.99 29.76 25.11
CA TRP A 155 -26.86 29.75 23.64
C TRP A 155 -27.14 31.14 23.04
N GLU A 156 -28.01 31.94 23.67
CA GLU A 156 -28.28 33.34 23.31
C GLU A 156 -27.02 34.21 23.45
N THR A 157 -26.19 33.99 24.49
CA THR A 157 -24.89 34.68 24.63
C THR A 157 -23.96 34.36 23.46
N ILE A 158 -23.96 33.12 22.97
CA ILE A 158 -23.15 32.71 21.82
C ILE A 158 -23.74 33.24 20.51
N GLN A 159 -25.07 33.30 20.36
CA GLN A 159 -25.71 34.01 19.25
C GLN A 159 -25.26 35.47 19.23
N GLU A 160 -25.32 36.20 20.35
CA GLU A 160 -24.84 37.58 20.46
C GLU A 160 -23.35 37.73 20.05
N LEU A 161 -22.48 36.80 20.46
CA LEU A 161 -21.07 36.80 20.02
C LEU A 161 -20.93 36.68 18.50
N LEU A 162 -21.64 35.76 17.85
CA LEU A 162 -21.54 35.57 16.40
C LEU A 162 -22.27 36.68 15.63
N GLU A 163 -23.49 37.04 16.02
CA GLU A 163 -24.36 37.97 15.31
C GLU A 163 -23.91 39.42 15.44
N MET A 164 -23.68 39.91 16.66
CA MET A 164 -23.36 41.33 16.92
C MET A 164 -21.85 41.60 16.93
N TYR A 165 -21.05 40.75 17.58
CA TYR A 165 -19.60 40.95 17.71
C TYR A 165 -18.76 40.19 16.66
N LYS A 166 -19.44 39.60 15.68
CA LYS A 166 -18.89 38.94 14.49
C LYS A 166 -17.85 37.86 14.82
N PHE A 167 -18.09 37.11 15.88
CA PHE A 167 -17.16 36.11 16.41
C PHE A 167 -16.88 34.98 15.40
N ILE A 168 -15.59 34.78 15.13
CA ILE A 168 -15.02 33.62 14.42
C ILE A 168 -13.53 33.49 14.81
N PRO A 169 -12.94 32.28 14.85
CA PRO A 169 -11.49 32.09 14.93
C PRO A 169 -10.82 32.72 13.71
N PHE A 170 -9.87 33.63 13.93
CA PHE A 170 -9.35 34.54 12.90
C PHE A 170 -8.02 34.10 12.27
N CYS A 171 -7.49 32.93 12.65
CA CYS A 171 -6.36 32.32 11.95
C CYS A 171 -6.27 30.80 12.17
N SER A 172 -5.67 30.08 11.23
CA SER A 172 -5.27 28.65 11.33
C SER A 172 -4.40 28.27 12.55
N ARG A 173 -3.86 29.25 13.29
CA ARG A 173 -3.07 29.05 14.53
C ARG A 173 -3.90 29.18 15.81
N ASP A 174 -5.16 29.59 15.69
CA ASP A 174 -6.09 29.79 16.80
C ASP A 174 -6.51 28.42 17.39
N PRO A 175 -6.37 28.19 18.71
CA PRO A 175 -6.82 26.95 19.33
C PRO A 175 -8.33 26.71 19.20
N LEU A 176 -9.13 27.76 18.96
CA LEU A 176 -10.57 27.63 18.73
C LEU A 176 -10.91 27.21 17.30
N MET A 177 -10.01 27.35 16.32
CA MET A 177 -10.29 26.98 14.91
C MET A 177 -10.68 25.50 14.77
N ALA A 178 -10.02 24.59 15.50
CA ALA A 178 -10.35 23.17 15.50
C ALA A 178 -11.57 22.81 16.37
N GLN A 179 -12.06 23.75 17.20
CA GLN A 179 -13.15 23.53 18.16
C GLN A 179 -14.43 24.25 17.76
N PHE A 180 -14.37 25.27 16.91
CA PHE A 180 -15.52 26.06 16.48
C PHE A 180 -16.65 25.22 15.82
N PRO A 181 -16.37 24.21 14.97
CA PRO A 181 -17.42 23.32 14.47
C PRO A 181 -18.17 22.56 15.58
N LEU A 182 -17.55 22.31 16.74
CA LEU A 182 -18.23 21.66 17.87
C LEU A 182 -19.43 22.48 18.36
N ALA A 183 -19.41 23.81 18.23
CA ALA A 183 -20.57 24.65 18.57
C ALA A 183 -21.79 24.32 17.71
N LEU A 184 -21.59 23.94 16.44
CA LEU A 184 -22.66 23.55 15.51
C LEU A 184 -23.22 22.14 15.81
N ALA A 185 -22.42 21.26 16.44
CA ALA A 185 -22.88 19.99 16.97
C ALA A 185 -23.72 20.14 18.26
N ILE A 186 -23.47 21.22 19.02
CA ILE A 186 -24.19 21.55 20.27
C ILE A 186 -25.48 22.33 19.96
N GLU A 187 -25.40 23.31 19.06
CA GLU A 187 -26.49 24.22 18.68
C GLU A 187 -26.43 24.51 17.17
N PRO A 188 -27.19 23.77 16.34
CA PRO A 188 -27.21 23.93 14.89
C PRO A 188 -27.60 25.35 14.43
N ARG A 189 -28.43 26.06 15.21
CA ARG A 189 -28.95 27.38 14.88
C ARG A 189 -27.87 28.47 14.85
N LEU A 190 -26.63 28.17 15.26
CA LEU A 190 -25.47 29.04 15.10
C LEU A 190 -24.91 29.07 13.67
N LEU A 191 -25.25 28.10 12.81
CA LEU A 191 -24.66 27.99 11.46
C LEU A 191 -24.83 29.24 10.59
N PRO A 192 -26.00 29.90 10.48
CA PRO A 192 -26.17 31.07 9.62
C PRO A 192 -25.24 32.23 10.01
N TYR A 193 -25.14 32.53 11.31
CA TYR A 193 -24.26 33.59 11.82
C TYR A 193 -22.77 33.23 11.66
N ALA A 194 -22.42 31.94 11.74
CA ALA A 194 -21.07 31.48 11.46
C ALA A 194 -20.69 31.70 9.98
N VAL A 195 -21.59 31.34 9.06
CA VAL A 195 -21.39 31.52 7.60
C VAL A 195 -21.34 33.01 7.25
N GLU A 196 -22.17 33.85 7.85
CA GLU A 196 -22.10 35.32 7.69
C GLU A 196 -20.72 35.88 8.12
N ASN A 197 -20.13 35.32 9.18
CA ASN A 197 -18.78 35.66 9.65
C ASN A 197 -17.64 35.04 8.80
N GLY A 198 -17.95 34.41 7.67
CA GLY A 198 -16.95 33.81 6.77
C GLY A 198 -16.49 32.39 7.17
N PHE A 199 -17.29 31.64 7.93
CA PHE A 199 -17.05 30.21 8.14
C PHE A 199 -17.51 29.40 6.91
N ALA A 200 -16.58 28.68 6.29
CA ALA A 200 -16.88 27.72 5.22
C ALA A 200 -16.85 26.29 5.79
N MET A 201 -17.94 25.55 5.60
CA MET A 201 -17.99 24.13 5.93
C MET A 201 -17.28 23.30 4.85
N ASP A 202 -16.43 22.35 5.24
CA ASP A 202 -15.88 21.34 4.34
C ASP A 202 -16.42 19.93 4.67
N ASN A 203 -16.16 18.96 3.79
CA ASN A 203 -16.59 17.56 3.97
C ASN A 203 -16.06 16.92 5.26
N LYS A 204 -14.92 17.38 5.80
CA LYS A 204 -14.32 16.83 7.02
C LYS A 204 -14.98 17.44 8.26
N TYR A 205 -15.22 18.74 8.26
CA TYR A 205 -15.93 19.44 9.33
C TYR A 205 -17.39 18.98 9.42
N ARG A 206 -18.08 18.76 8.29
CA ARG A 206 -19.42 18.16 8.28
C ARG A 206 -19.44 16.82 9.01
N ASP A 207 -18.58 15.88 8.61
CA ASP A 207 -18.55 14.54 9.18
C ASP A 207 -18.13 14.58 10.67
N PHE A 208 -17.20 15.46 11.07
CA PHE A 208 -16.86 15.70 12.48
C PHE A 208 -18.04 16.26 13.30
N VAL A 209 -18.82 17.20 12.76
CA VAL A 209 -20.02 17.75 13.42
C VAL A 209 -21.03 16.65 13.67
N PHE A 210 -21.36 15.82 12.67
CA PHE A 210 -22.27 14.71 12.86
C PHE A 210 -21.73 13.64 13.81
N ARG A 211 -20.43 13.30 13.74
CA ARG A 211 -19.79 12.42 14.74
C ARG A 211 -20.01 12.93 16.16
N LYS A 212 -19.87 14.24 16.37
CA LYS A 212 -20.07 14.88 17.68
C LYS A 212 -21.53 14.97 18.12
N MET A 213 -22.49 15.10 17.21
CA MET A 213 -23.92 14.94 17.53
C MET A 213 -24.26 13.52 17.99
N PHE A 214 -23.63 12.49 17.41
CA PHE A 214 -23.81 11.10 17.82
C PHE A 214 -22.91 10.66 19.00
N GLU A 215 -22.03 11.53 19.53
CA GLU A 215 -21.11 11.16 20.60
C GLU A 215 -21.86 10.73 21.87
N ARG A 216 -21.50 9.58 22.45
CA ARG A 216 -22.15 9.05 23.65
C ARG A 216 -22.03 10.03 24.83
N PRO A 217 -23.13 10.58 25.37
CA PRO A 217 -23.06 11.52 26.48
C PRO A 217 -22.83 10.81 27.82
N THR A 218 -22.41 11.60 28.81
CA THR A 218 -22.11 11.16 30.19
C THR A 218 -23.36 10.89 31.03
N SER A 219 -24.52 11.37 30.61
CA SER A 219 -25.82 11.20 31.27
C SER A 219 -26.84 10.58 30.31
N SER A 220 -27.51 9.52 30.73
CA SER A 220 -28.57 8.86 29.96
C SER A 220 -29.92 9.55 30.17
N SER A 221 -30.30 10.45 29.26
CA SER A 221 -31.70 10.86 29.11
C SER A 221 -32.43 9.90 28.17
N GLU A 222 -33.74 9.70 28.40
CA GLU A 222 -34.59 8.89 27.52
C GLU A 222 -34.97 9.66 26.23
N SER A 223 -35.03 10.99 26.29
CA SER A 223 -35.31 11.91 25.16
C SER A 223 -34.16 12.04 24.15
N LEU A 224 -32.96 11.59 24.53
CA LEU A 224 -31.72 11.80 23.78
C LEU A 224 -31.75 11.37 22.29
N PRO A 225 -32.40 10.26 21.88
CA PRO A 225 -32.44 9.89 20.45
C PRO A 225 -33.20 10.91 19.59
N ASP A 226 -34.27 11.51 20.13
CA ASP A 226 -35.07 12.51 19.44
C ASP A 226 -34.38 13.89 19.43
N GLU A 227 -33.62 14.23 20.48
CA GLU A 227 -32.75 15.41 20.53
C GLU A 227 -31.67 15.35 19.44
N ILE A 228 -30.98 14.21 19.30
CA ILE A 228 -29.97 14.01 18.24
C ILE A 228 -30.63 14.10 16.85
N ALA A 229 -31.78 13.44 16.65
CA ALA A 229 -32.49 13.49 15.37
C ALA A 229 -33.03 14.90 15.05
N HIS A 230 -33.44 15.68 16.04
CA HIS A 230 -33.83 17.08 15.87
C HIS A 230 -32.63 17.95 15.46
N ASN A 231 -31.50 17.83 16.13
CA ASN A 231 -30.30 18.60 15.82
C ASN A 231 -29.77 18.31 14.41
N VAL A 232 -29.81 17.03 13.98
CA VAL A 232 -29.49 16.64 12.59
C VAL A 232 -30.43 17.32 11.60
N ARG A 233 -31.75 17.20 11.79
CA ARG A 233 -32.75 17.81 10.88
C ARG A 233 -32.60 19.33 10.78
N GLU A 234 -32.40 20.02 11.89
CA GLU A 234 -32.25 21.48 11.91
C GLU A 234 -30.99 21.90 11.15
N LEU A 235 -29.88 21.16 11.27
CA LEU A 235 -28.66 21.42 10.53
C LEU A 235 -28.82 21.20 9.02
N CYS A 236 -29.44 20.08 8.60
CA CYS A 236 -29.75 19.80 7.19
C CYS A 236 -30.75 20.80 6.58
N LYS A 237 -31.63 21.39 7.41
CA LYS A 237 -32.60 22.43 7.04
C LYS A 237 -31.95 23.81 6.87
N LEU A 238 -30.87 24.09 7.61
CA LEU A 238 -30.14 25.37 7.54
C LEU A 238 -29.14 25.40 6.37
N ASP A 239 -28.58 24.25 5.99
CA ASP A 239 -27.66 24.12 4.85
C ASP A 239 -27.87 22.77 4.12
N PRO A 240 -28.34 22.75 2.85
CA PRO A 240 -28.55 21.52 2.07
C PRO A 240 -27.27 20.70 1.76
N THR A 241 -26.08 21.22 2.04
CA THR A 241 -24.82 20.46 1.94
C THR A 241 -24.53 19.63 3.19
N MET A 242 -25.26 19.88 4.28
CA MET A 242 -25.19 19.14 5.53
C MET A 242 -26.12 17.93 5.48
N PHE A 243 -25.54 16.74 5.50
CA PHE A 243 -26.23 15.46 5.62
C PHE A 243 -25.33 14.43 6.31
N VAL A 244 -25.93 13.47 7.01
CA VAL A 244 -25.20 12.34 7.61
C VAL A 244 -24.65 11.45 6.49
N THR A 245 -23.33 11.23 6.45
CA THR A 245 -22.70 10.35 5.45
C THR A 245 -22.86 8.86 5.81
N ARG A 246 -22.70 7.99 4.80
CA ARG A 246 -22.55 6.54 5.00
C ARG A 246 -21.34 6.21 5.88
N THR A 247 -20.32 7.05 5.88
CA THR A 247 -19.15 6.93 6.75
C THR A 247 -19.54 7.11 8.22
N VAL A 248 -20.14 8.24 8.60
CA VAL A 248 -20.58 8.49 9.99
C VAL A 248 -21.68 7.51 10.42
N ALA A 249 -22.62 7.17 9.54
CA ALA A 249 -23.65 6.17 9.86
C ALA A 249 -23.08 4.75 10.07
N ALA A 250 -22.04 4.35 9.32
CA ALA A 250 -21.32 3.10 9.57
C ALA A 250 -20.58 3.11 10.91
N GLU A 251 -19.91 4.22 11.25
CA GLU A 251 -19.24 4.41 12.54
C GLU A 251 -20.21 4.32 13.74
N VAL A 252 -21.43 4.86 13.59
CA VAL A 252 -22.53 4.71 14.57
C VAL A 252 -23.02 3.26 14.64
N CYS A 253 -23.18 2.58 13.49
CA CYS A 253 -23.56 1.16 13.46
C CYS A 253 -22.51 0.27 14.14
N MET A 254 -21.21 0.59 14.00
CA MET A 254 -20.12 -0.11 14.69
C MET A 254 -20.14 0.06 16.22
N GLU A 255 -20.88 1.04 16.74
CA GLU A 255 -21.15 1.21 18.18
C GLU A 255 -22.58 0.88 18.60
N ALA A 256 -23.43 0.31 17.74
CA ALA A 256 -24.87 0.18 17.97
C ALA A 256 -25.27 -0.46 19.32
N LYS A 257 -24.45 -1.38 19.86
CA LYS A 257 -24.63 -1.99 21.20
C LYS A 257 -24.04 -1.16 22.36
N LEU A 258 -23.02 -0.34 22.10
CA LEU A 258 -22.32 0.48 23.10
C LEU A 258 -22.90 1.90 23.23
N ASN A 259 -23.54 2.40 22.18
CA ASN A 259 -24.15 3.74 22.08
C ASN A 259 -25.56 3.61 21.47
N VAL A 260 -26.44 2.90 22.19
CA VAL A 260 -27.80 2.56 21.74
C VAL A 260 -28.62 3.81 21.40
N SER A 261 -28.41 4.94 22.09
CA SER A 261 -29.13 6.19 21.83
C SER A 261 -28.80 6.79 20.47
N ALA A 262 -27.53 6.86 20.09
CA ALA A 262 -27.10 7.35 18.77
C ALA A 262 -27.61 6.44 17.64
N TYR A 263 -27.56 5.12 17.83
CA TYR A 263 -28.07 4.16 16.85
C TYR A 263 -29.61 4.18 16.75
N ASN A 264 -30.33 4.45 17.85
CA ASN A 264 -31.76 4.69 17.81
C ASN A 264 -32.10 6.02 17.11
N ALA A 265 -31.31 7.09 17.30
CA ALA A 265 -31.47 8.34 16.55
C ALA A 265 -31.28 8.11 15.03
N LEU A 266 -30.26 7.34 14.64
CA LEU A 266 -30.03 6.96 13.24
C LEU A 266 -31.22 6.16 12.66
N LYS A 267 -31.82 5.24 13.43
CA LYS A 267 -33.07 4.54 13.06
C LYS A 267 -34.33 5.42 13.07
N VAL A 268 -34.32 6.56 13.77
CA VAL A 268 -35.41 7.56 13.69
C VAL A 268 -35.29 8.33 12.39
N LEU A 269 -34.09 8.81 12.04
CA LEU A 269 -33.79 9.53 10.80
C LEU A 269 -34.09 8.70 9.54
N ASP A 270 -33.71 7.41 9.54
CA ASP A 270 -34.04 6.45 8.48
C ASP A 270 -35.55 6.35 8.25
N LYS A 271 -36.33 6.18 9.34
CA LYS A 271 -37.80 6.06 9.29
C LYS A 271 -38.54 7.32 8.86
N SER A 272 -37.95 8.51 9.02
CA SER A 272 -38.52 9.77 8.54
C SER A 272 -38.01 10.19 7.16
N GLY A 273 -37.06 9.48 6.57
CA GLY A 273 -36.48 9.80 5.26
C GLY A 273 -35.47 10.94 5.28
N ASP A 274 -34.89 11.26 6.45
CA ASP A 274 -33.86 12.30 6.60
C ASP A 274 -32.45 11.84 6.17
N LEU A 275 -32.30 10.56 5.78
CA LEU A 275 -31.04 9.99 5.29
C LEU A 275 -31.03 9.91 3.75
N HIS A 276 -29.91 10.26 3.14
CA HIS A 276 -29.70 10.16 1.68
C HIS A 276 -29.43 8.71 1.20
N PHE A 277 -29.70 7.72 2.04
CA PHE A 277 -29.54 6.28 1.78
C PHE A 277 -30.40 5.48 2.76
N GLU A 278 -30.78 4.27 2.38
CA GLU A 278 -31.45 3.32 3.28
C GLU A 278 -30.44 2.75 4.30
N LEU A 279 -30.76 2.82 5.59
CA LEU A 279 -29.92 2.25 6.64
C LEU A 279 -29.77 0.73 6.52
N ALA A 280 -30.82 0.03 6.06
CA ALA A 280 -30.78 -1.42 5.81
C ALA A 280 -29.74 -1.80 4.73
N THR A 281 -29.64 -1.01 3.66
CA THR A 281 -28.65 -1.23 2.59
C THR A 281 -27.24 -0.89 3.07
N LEU A 282 -27.06 0.18 3.85
CA LEU A 282 -25.77 0.49 4.51
C LEU A 282 -25.33 -0.65 5.43
N VAL A 283 -26.20 -1.14 6.32
CA VAL A 283 -25.87 -2.22 7.26
C VAL A 283 -25.50 -3.50 6.51
N LYS A 284 -26.24 -3.86 5.45
CA LYS A 284 -25.91 -4.98 4.57
C LYS A 284 -24.49 -4.86 4.00
N ASP A 285 -24.11 -3.71 3.46
CA ASP A 285 -22.80 -3.55 2.82
C ASP A 285 -21.65 -3.38 3.84
N LEU A 286 -21.91 -2.77 5.00
CA LEU A 286 -21.02 -2.79 6.16
C LEU A 286 -20.74 -4.24 6.60
N MET A 287 -21.77 -5.07 6.75
CA MET A 287 -21.62 -6.48 7.12
C MET A 287 -20.80 -7.27 6.09
N LYS A 288 -20.96 -7.02 4.78
CA LYS A 288 -20.15 -7.68 3.74
C LYS A 288 -18.65 -7.46 3.93
N SER A 289 -18.24 -6.26 4.34
CA SER A 289 -16.81 -5.91 4.48
C SER A 289 -16.06 -6.87 5.43
N PHE A 290 -16.74 -7.40 6.45
CA PHE A 290 -16.17 -8.32 7.44
C PHE A 290 -15.79 -9.70 6.88
N VAL A 291 -16.24 -10.09 5.69
CA VAL A 291 -15.85 -11.39 5.10
C VAL A 291 -14.36 -11.47 4.76
N LYS A 292 -13.70 -10.30 4.57
CA LYS A 292 -12.28 -10.16 4.20
C LYS A 292 -11.39 -9.62 5.33
N THR A 293 -11.89 -9.28 6.51
CA THR A 293 -11.12 -8.59 7.56
C THR A 293 -11.05 -9.34 8.89
N ARG A 294 -9.87 -9.35 9.49
CA ARG A 294 -9.57 -9.99 10.80
C ARG A 294 -10.43 -9.49 11.97
N SER A 295 -11.02 -8.31 11.86
CA SER A 295 -12.02 -7.76 12.80
C SER A 295 -13.21 -8.71 13.05
N ILE A 296 -13.57 -9.59 12.10
CA ILE A 296 -14.60 -10.64 12.32
C ILE A 296 -14.25 -11.64 13.44
N CYS A 297 -12.97 -11.71 13.85
CA CYS A 297 -12.50 -12.52 14.98
C CYS A 297 -12.70 -11.86 16.36
N TRP A 298 -13.11 -10.59 16.43
CA TRP A 298 -13.23 -9.85 17.69
C TRP A 298 -14.61 -10.03 18.31
N SER A 299 -14.67 -10.27 19.63
CA SER A 299 -15.93 -10.50 20.36
C SER A 299 -16.89 -9.31 20.29
N THR A 300 -16.37 -8.09 20.45
CA THR A 300 -17.13 -6.84 20.30
C THR A 300 -17.76 -6.74 18.91
N THR A 301 -16.99 -6.99 17.85
CA THR A 301 -17.47 -7.00 16.46
C THR A 301 -18.51 -8.11 16.23
N MET A 302 -18.29 -9.33 16.71
CA MET A 302 -19.27 -10.43 16.63
C MET A 302 -20.61 -10.10 17.31
N GLU A 303 -20.57 -9.41 18.45
CA GLU A 303 -21.77 -8.97 19.17
C GLU A 303 -22.49 -7.83 18.44
N THR A 304 -21.76 -6.86 17.90
CA THR A 304 -22.33 -5.75 17.11
C THR A 304 -22.96 -6.27 15.81
N LEU A 305 -22.29 -7.15 15.06
CA LEU A 305 -22.82 -7.74 13.83
C LEU A 305 -24.14 -8.51 14.06
N ARG A 306 -24.30 -9.18 15.21
CA ARG A 306 -25.57 -9.81 15.61
C ARG A 306 -26.67 -8.82 15.93
N PHE A 307 -26.32 -7.74 16.61
CA PHE A 307 -27.28 -6.69 16.96
C PHE A 307 -27.80 -5.99 15.70
N LEU A 308 -26.90 -5.66 14.77
CA LEU A 308 -27.25 -5.10 13.46
C LEU A 308 -28.10 -6.08 12.62
N TYR A 309 -27.74 -7.37 12.55
CA TYR A 309 -28.50 -8.37 11.79
C TYR A 309 -29.88 -8.70 12.40
N ALA A 310 -30.05 -8.51 13.72
CA ALA A 310 -31.34 -8.70 14.38
C ALA A 310 -32.35 -7.58 14.02
N ASP A 311 -31.87 -6.34 13.88
CA ASP A 311 -32.67 -5.21 13.39
C ASP A 311 -32.84 -5.26 11.85
N PHE A 312 -31.79 -5.64 11.12
CA PHE A 312 -31.70 -5.63 9.65
C PHE A 312 -31.27 -7.01 9.09
N PRO A 313 -32.16 -8.02 9.12
CA PRO A 313 -31.88 -9.32 8.54
C PRO A 313 -31.76 -9.22 7.00
N SER A 314 -30.83 -9.98 6.42
CA SER A 314 -30.48 -9.89 5.00
C SER A 314 -30.35 -11.25 4.34
N SER A 315 -30.96 -11.42 3.17
CA SER A 315 -30.85 -12.61 2.32
C SER A 315 -29.59 -12.65 1.45
N ASP A 316 -28.67 -11.70 1.62
CA ASP A 316 -27.43 -11.60 0.86
C ASP A 316 -26.45 -12.75 1.22
N PRO A 317 -25.91 -13.49 0.23
CA PRO A 317 -25.08 -14.67 0.51
C PRO A 317 -23.77 -14.34 1.22
N THR A 318 -23.21 -13.13 1.03
CA THR A 318 -22.00 -12.70 1.75
C THR A 318 -22.32 -12.32 3.19
N VAL A 319 -23.45 -11.64 3.44
CA VAL A 319 -23.91 -11.34 4.81
C VAL A 319 -24.26 -12.63 5.57
N ARG A 320 -24.92 -13.58 4.91
CA ARG A 320 -25.17 -14.93 5.45
C ARG A 320 -23.86 -15.63 5.85
N LEU A 321 -22.85 -15.63 4.97
CA LEU A 321 -21.54 -16.23 5.26
C LEU A 321 -20.86 -15.57 6.46
N VAL A 322 -20.88 -14.23 6.55
CA VAL A 322 -20.37 -13.48 7.71
C VAL A 322 -21.09 -13.88 8.99
N MET A 323 -22.42 -13.98 8.97
CA MET A 323 -23.19 -14.38 10.15
C MET A 323 -22.96 -15.84 10.57
N LEU A 324 -22.75 -16.74 9.62
CA LEU A 324 -22.36 -18.13 9.90
C LEU A 324 -20.95 -18.22 10.51
N ILE A 325 -19.96 -17.48 9.99
CA ILE A 325 -18.62 -17.38 10.58
C ILE A 325 -18.69 -16.84 12.01
N VAL A 326 -19.41 -15.73 12.22
CA VAL A 326 -19.67 -15.12 13.54
C VAL A 326 -20.35 -16.11 14.48
N PHE A 327 -21.32 -16.90 14.00
CA PHE A 327 -22.00 -17.92 14.80
C PHE A 327 -21.04 -19.02 15.29
N PHE A 328 -20.35 -19.69 14.36
CA PHE A 328 -19.51 -20.84 14.68
C PHE A 328 -18.28 -20.45 15.52
N ASN A 329 -17.62 -19.33 15.22
CA ASN A 329 -16.47 -18.85 15.99
C ASN A 329 -16.77 -18.64 17.49
N THR A 330 -18.00 -18.27 17.86
CA THR A 330 -18.40 -18.22 19.29
C THR A 330 -18.91 -19.54 19.84
N THR A 331 -19.64 -20.31 19.02
CA THR A 331 -20.34 -21.52 19.48
C THR A 331 -19.35 -22.63 19.84
N GLU A 332 -18.18 -22.66 19.22
CA GLU A 332 -17.12 -23.64 19.50
C GLU A 332 -16.46 -23.52 20.89
N ASN A 333 -16.68 -22.41 21.62
CA ASN A 333 -16.27 -22.34 23.03
C ASN A 333 -17.24 -23.10 23.97
N LEU A 334 -18.33 -23.65 23.42
CA LEU A 334 -19.35 -24.41 24.12
C LEU A 334 -19.47 -25.79 23.48
N HIS A 335 -19.30 -26.87 24.26
CA HIS A 335 -19.53 -28.25 23.80
C HIS A 335 -21.04 -28.53 23.60
N SER A 336 -21.65 -27.83 22.64
CA SER A 336 -23.07 -27.90 22.30
C SER A 336 -23.36 -29.12 21.44
N SER A 337 -24.44 -29.84 21.72
CA SER A 337 -24.89 -30.95 20.88
C SER A 337 -25.46 -30.44 19.54
N PRO A 338 -25.41 -31.22 18.44
CA PRO A 338 -25.96 -30.80 17.14
C PRO A 338 -27.41 -30.29 17.16
N PRO A 339 -28.36 -30.86 17.93
CA PRO A 339 -29.70 -30.29 18.07
C PRO A 339 -29.72 -28.91 18.73
N ALA A 340 -28.89 -28.69 19.75
CA ALA A 340 -28.76 -27.39 20.41
C ALA A 340 -28.06 -26.33 19.53
N ILE A 341 -27.29 -26.77 18.53
CA ILE A 341 -26.74 -25.90 17.47
C ILE A 341 -27.84 -25.59 16.44
N HIS A 342 -28.65 -26.58 16.05
CA HIS A 342 -29.76 -26.40 15.10
C HIS A 342 -30.74 -25.34 15.56
N GLY A 343 -31.28 -25.46 16.78
CA GLY A 343 -32.25 -24.49 17.31
C GLY A 343 -31.70 -23.06 17.46
N LYS A 344 -30.38 -22.89 17.63
CA LYS A 344 -29.74 -21.57 17.66
C LYS A 344 -29.52 -20.97 16.25
N LEU A 345 -29.29 -21.81 15.24
CA LEU A 345 -29.25 -21.37 13.83
C LEU A 345 -30.65 -21.02 13.31
N GLU A 346 -31.65 -21.80 13.71
CA GLU A 346 -33.07 -21.57 13.42
C GLU A 346 -33.57 -20.25 14.04
N ALA A 347 -33.25 -19.99 15.31
CA ALA A 347 -33.53 -18.71 15.97
C ALA A 347 -32.83 -17.48 15.36
N LEU A 348 -31.86 -17.68 14.45
CA LEU A 348 -31.20 -16.62 13.68
C LEU A 348 -31.63 -16.61 12.20
N ASN A 349 -32.60 -17.42 11.80
CA ASN A 349 -33.02 -17.63 10.41
C ASN A 349 -31.85 -18.02 9.47
N LEU A 350 -30.86 -18.75 9.98
CA LEU A 350 -29.71 -19.24 9.22
C LEU A 350 -29.89 -20.68 8.70
N THR A 351 -30.94 -21.39 9.14
CA THR A 351 -31.34 -22.68 8.56
C THR A 351 -32.12 -22.52 7.24
N PRO A 352 -32.10 -23.50 6.33
CA PRO A 352 -31.24 -24.69 6.33
C PRO A 352 -29.78 -24.31 6.05
N LEU A 353 -28.84 -25.11 6.55
CA LEU A 353 -27.43 -25.02 6.13
C LEU A 353 -27.22 -25.86 4.87
N THR A 354 -26.34 -25.43 3.97
CA THR A 354 -25.98 -26.15 2.73
C THR A 354 -24.55 -26.70 2.78
N ARG A 355 -24.21 -27.62 1.86
CA ARG A 355 -22.82 -28.10 1.69
C ARG A 355 -21.87 -26.95 1.31
N GLU A 356 -22.36 -26.00 0.52
CA GLU A 356 -21.60 -24.83 0.09
C GLU A 356 -21.36 -23.83 1.22
N ASP A 357 -22.34 -23.60 2.12
CA ASP A 357 -22.12 -22.82 3.33
C ASP A 357 -20.95 -23.40 4.15
N VAL A 358 -20.96 -24.71 4.41
CA VAL A 358 -19.90 -25.38 5.19
C VAL A 358 -18.54 -25.28 4.51
N LEU A 359 -18.49 -25.45 3.19
CA LEU A 359 -17.26 -25.27 2.41
C LEU A 359 -16.73 -23.83 2.54
N ASN A 360 -17.60 -22.83 2.35
CA ASN A 360 -17.21 -21.42 2.35
C ASN A 360 -16.78 -20.93 3.75
N ILE A 361 -17.44 -21.39 4.83
CA ILE A 361 -17.01 -21.12 6.22
C ILE A 361 -15.62 -21.74 6.46
N LEU A 362 -15.41 -23.01 6.12
CA LEU A 362 -14.15 -23.70 6.38
C LEU A 362 -12.98 -23.21 5.52
N VAL A 363 -13.25 -22.62 4.35
CA VAL A 363 -12.22 -22.03 3.48
C VAL A 363 -11.88 -20.59 3.88
N ASN A 364 -12.79 -19.85 4.52
CA ASN A 364 -12.55 -18.45 4.92
C ASN A 364 -11.31 -18.29 5.84
N PRO A 365 -10.40 -17.32 5.60
CA PRO A 365 -9.15 -17.13 6.36
C PRO A 365 -9.28 -17.08 7.89
N PHE A 366 -10.43 -16.69 8.42
CA PHE A 366 -10.66 -16.40 9.84
C PHE A 366 -11.23 -17.58 10.65
N VAL A 367 -11.30 -18.77 10.04
CA VAL A 367 -11.84 -20.01 10.65
C VAL A 367 -10.75 -21.08 10.74
N ASP A 368 -10.15 -21.22 11.92
CA ASP A 368 -9.01 -22.13 12.20
C ASP A 368 -9.42 -23.39 13.00
N ARG A 369 -10.72 -23.51 13.22
CA ARG A 369 -11.43 -24.53 14.00
C ARG A 369 -12.59 -25.04 13.12
N TYR A 370 -12.97 -26.30 13.29
CA TYR A 370 -13.85 -26.98 12.35
C TYR A 370 -14.73 -28.08 12.95
N GLN A 371 -14.42 -28.54 14.17
CA GLN A 371 -14.94 -29.82 14.67
C GLN A 371 -16.46 -29.75 14.85
N VAL A 372 -16.95 -28.68 15.49
CA VAL A 372 -18.40 -28.48 15.73
C VAL A 372 -19.16 -28.32 14.42
N LEU A 373 -18.56 -27.65 13.43
CA LEU A 373 -19.15 -27.46 12.10
C LEU A 373 -19.21 -28.78 11.31
N LEU A 374 -18.15 -29.58 11.31
CA LEU A 374 -18.15 -30.89 10.64
C LEU A 374 -19.03 -31.93 11.36
N ASP A 375 -19.13 -31.90 12.68
CA ASP A 375 -20.01 -32.82 13.42
C ASP A 375 -21.49 -32.43 13.29
N TYR A 376 -21.80 -31.13 13.20
CA TYR A 376 -23.13 -30.66 12.77
C TYR A 376 -23.43 -31.10 11.32
N ALA A 377 -22.47 -31.00 10.40
CA ALA A 377 -22.62 -31.46 9.02
C ALA A 377 -22.90 -32.98 8.91
N LYS A 378 -22.21 -33.82 9.69
CA LYS A 378 -22.47 -35.28 9.77
C LYS A 378 -23.90 -35.60 10.25
N TRP A 379 -24.53 -34.69 11.00
CA TRP A 379 -25.83 -34.87 11.62
C TRP A 379 -27.00 -34.33 10.79
N GLU A 380 -26.89 -33.11 10.23
CA GLU A 380 -28.01 -32.42 9.57
C GLU A 380 -27.94 -32.41 8.03
N LEU A 381 -26.75 -32.30 7.43
CA LEU A 381 -26.62 -32.05 5.98
C LEU A 381 -26.93 -33.28 5.13
N GLY A 382 -27.86 -33.15 4.18
CA GLY A 382 -28.19 -34.23 3.23
C GLY A 382 -29.05 -35.34 3.84
N LYS A 383 -29.17 -36.45 3.11
CA LYS A 383 -29.93 -37.64 3.51
C LYS A 383 -29.08 -38.89 3.29
N LYS A 384 -29.03 -39.76 4.29
CA LYS A 384 -28.37 -41.07 4.21
C LYS A 384 -29.15 -42.02 3.32
N GLU A 385 -28.50 -43.11 2.93
CA GLU A 385 -29.11 -44.22 2.18
C GLU A 385 -30.34 -44.79 2.94
N ASP A 386 -30.36 -44.71 4.28
CA ASP A 386 -31.49 -45.06 5.17
C ASP A 386 -32.60 -43.99 5.30
N GLY A 387 -32.54 -42.91 4.51
CA GLY A 387 -33.51 -41.79 4.56
C GLY A 387 -33.38 -40.82 5.75
N THR A 388 -32.54 -41.13 6.74
CA THR A 388 -32.23 -40.24 7.88
C THR A 388 -31.38 -39.04 7.47
N LYS A 389 -31.40 -37.94 8.24
CA LYS A 389 -30.59 -36.74 7.95
C LYS A 389 -29.08 -36.97 8.15
N GLY A 390 -28.27 -36.12 7.53
CA GLY A 390 -26.81 -36.04 7.73
C GLY A 390 -26.00 -36.81 6.70
N LEU A 391 -24.74 -36.40 6.50
CA LEU A 391 -23.92 -36.85 5.37
C LEU A 391 -23.57 -38.34 5.45
N GLY A 392 -23.63 -39.05 4.32
CA GLY A 392 -23.07 -40.39 4.18
C GLY A 392 -21.53 -40.38 4.24
N PRO A 393 -20.86 -41.48 4.64
CA PRO A 393 -19.40 -41.51 4.77
C PRO A 393 -18.64 -41.13 3.49
N LYS A 394 -19.17 -41.49 2.32
CA LYS A 394 -18.64 -41.10 1.00
C LYS A 394 -18.75 -39.59 0.76
N GLU A 395 -19.90 -39.01 1.07
CA GLU A 395 -20.18 -37.58 0.88
C GLU A 395 -19.35 -36.72 1.83
N PHE A 396 -19.23 -37.15 3.09
CA PHE A 396 -18.40 -36.51 4.09
C PHE A 396 -16.91 -36.52 3.69
N ARG A 397 -16.40 -37.65 3.19
CA ARG A 397 -15.04 -37.74 2.61
C ARG A 397 -14.86 -36.81 1.40
N GLY A 398 -15.93 -36.62 0.61
CA GLY A 398 -15.98 -35.63 -0.47
C GLY A 398 -15.85 -34.19 0.06
N LEU A 399 -16.71 -33.80 1.00
CA LEU A 399 -16.70 -32.45 1.60
C LEU A 399 -15.35 -32.11 2.25
N VAL A 400 -14.74 -33.04 3.00
CA VAL A 400 -13.39 -32.82 3.57
C VAL A 400 -12.35 -32.68 2.46
N GLY A 401 -12.45 -33.45 1.38
CA GLY A 401 -11.57 -33.32 0.20
C GLY A 401 -11.72 -31.98 -0.53
N ASP A 402 -12.94 -31.46 -0.67
CA ASP A 402 -13.21 -30.14 -1.26
C ASP A 402 -12.59 -29.02 -0.41
N VAL A 403 -12.81 -29.08 0.91
CA VAL A 403 -12.24 -28.14 1.90
C VAL A 403 -10.72 -28.16 1.84
N VAL A 404 -10.09 -29.34 1.87
CA VAL A 404 -8.63 -29.49 1.75
C VAL A 404 -8.14 -28.90 0.43
N SER A 405 -8.77 -29.25 -0.69
CA SER A 405 -8.36 -28.82 -2.04
C SER A 405 -8.42 -27.30 -2.23
N ARG A 406 -9.43 -26.64 -1.64
CA ARG A 406 -9.58 -25.17 -1.62
C ARG A 406 -8.59 -24.50 -0.64
N CYS A 407 -8.44 -25.05 0.58
CA CYS A 407 -7.55 -24.49 1.60
C CYS A 407 -6.06 -24.51 1.20
N LEU A 408 -5.64 -25.34 0.25
CA LEU A 408 -4.28 -25.29 -0.33
C LEU A 408 -3.99 -23.95 -1.05
N GLU A 409 -5.01 -23.31 -1.65
CA GLU A 409 -4.88 -22.00 -2.32
C GLU A 409 -4.92 -20.83 -1.30
N VAL A 410 -5.50 -21.04 -0.11
CA VAL A 410 -5.64 -20.01 0.94
C VAL A 410 -4.40 -19.98 1.83
N GLY A 411 -3.46 -19.07 1.52
CA GLY A 411 -2.09 -19.09 2.03
C GLY A 411 -1.88 -19.21 3.55
N CYS A 412 -2.84 -18.82 4.41
CA CYS A 412 -2.73 -18.87 5.87
C CYS A 412 -3.29 -20.15 6.54
N LYS A 413 -3.84 -21.11 5.78
CA LYS A 413 -4.63 -22.26 6.29
C LYS A 413 -3.84 -23.47 6.81
N GLY A 414 -2.52 -23.37 7.00
CA GLY A 414 -1.68 -24.51 7.40
C GLY A 414 -2.11 -25.19 8.70
N LYS A 415 -2.68 -24.43 9.65
CA LYS A 415 -3.22 -24.96 10.92
C LYS A 415 -4.46 -25.84 10.73
N LEU A 416 -5.42 -25.40 9.91
CA LEU A 416 -6.61 -26.18 9.61
C LEU A 416 -6.24 -27.47 8.87
N LEU A 417 -5.40 -27.37 7.84
CA LEU A 417 -4.97 -28.50 7.04
C LEU A 417 -4.22 -29.55 7.87
N LYS A 418 -3.29 -29.12 8.75
CA LYS A 418 -2.60 -30.02 9.70
C LYS A 418 -3.59 -30.81 10.55
N LYS A 419 -4.54 -30.14 11.21
CA LYS A 419 -5.52 -30.80 12.08
C LYS A 419 -6.46 -31.73 11.31
N LEU A 420 -6.79 -31.42 10.05
CA LEU A 420 -7.58 -32.29 9.19
C LEU A 420 -6.81 -33.55 8.79
N GLN A 421 -5.50 -33.46 8.58
CA GLN A 421 -4.64 -34.63 8.38
C GLN A 421 -4.55 -35.49 9.65
N GLU A 422 -4.33 -34.87 10.82
CA GLU A 422 -4.29 -35.56 12.12
C GLU A 422 -5.61 -36.30 12.43
N GLY A 423 -6.76 -35.73 12.02
CA GLY A 423 -8.08 -36.33 12.23
C GLY A 423 -8.54 -37.33 11.15
N TYR A 424 -7.98 -37.27 9.93
CA TYR A 424 -8.47 -38.04 8.78
C TYR A 424 -7.31 -38.52 7.88
N SER A 425 -6.91 -39.78 8.03
CA SER A 425 -5.75 -40.38 7.34
C SER A 425 -5.76 -40.28 5.80
N PHE A 426 -6.94 -40.23 5.17
CA PHE A 426 -7.08 -40.09 3.72
C PHE A 426 -6.69 -38.70 3.18
N VAL A 427 -6.49 -37.71 4.05
CA VAL A 427 -6.19 -36.33 3.65
C VAL A 427 -4.80 -36.21 3.03
N THR A 428 -3.80 -36.97 3.51
CA THR A 428 -2.44 -36.98 2.91
C THR A 428 -2.48 -37.44 1.45
N ASP A 429 -3.25 -38.49 1.14
CA ASP A 429 -3.46 -38.97 -0.23
C ASP A 429 -4.16 -37.91 -1.09
N GLN A 430 -5.20 -37.27 -0.56
CA GLN A 430 -5.95 -36.23 -1.28
C GLN A 430 -5.09 -34.98 -1.55
N ILE A 431 -4.25 -34.53 -0.62
CA ILE A 431 -3.28 -33.44 -0.84
C ILE A 431 -2.31 -33.84 -1.94
N THR A 432 -1.69 -35.03 -1.81
CA THR A 432 -0.70 -35.53 -2.77
C THR A 432 -1.28 -35.59 -4.17
N LYS A 433 -2.50 -36.14 -4.32
CA LYS A 433 -3.24 -36.22 -5.58
C LYS A 433 -3.58 -34.82 -6.12
N ALA A 434 -4.25 -33.98 -5.32
CA ALA A 434 -4.70 -32.66 -5.76
C ALA A 434 -3.54 -31.75 -6.18
N VAL A 435 -2.40 -31.82 -5.48
CA VAL A 435 -1.22 -31.01 -5.82
C VAL A 435 -0.57 -31.47 -7.11
N GLN A 436 -0.46 -32.78 -7.35
CA GLN A 436 0.12 -33.33 -8.59
C GLN A 436 -0.80 -33.16 -9.80
N GLU A 437 -2.12 -33.32 -9.64
CA GLU A 437 -3.08 -33.23 -10.75
C GLU A 437 -3.53 -31.80 -11.10
N LYS A 438 -3.62 -30.88 -10.11
CA LYS A 438 -4.19 -29.52 -10.32
C LYS A 438 -3.15 -28.40 -10.26
N TYR A 439 -2.00 -28.61 -9.61
CA TYR A 439 -1.03 -27.55 -9.32
C TYR A 439 0.40 -27.82 -9.83
N GLN A 440 0.67 -28.93 -10.52
CA GLN A 440 1.89 -29.03 -11.33
C GLN A 440 1.84 -27.98 -12.46
N ILE A 441 2.92 -27.22 -12.64
CA ILE A 441 3.07 -26.24 -13.73
C ILE A 441 4.30 -26.63 -14.57
N PHE A 442 4.12 -26.67 -15.88
CA PHE A 442 5.17 -26.84 -16.90
C PHE A 442 5.48 -25.50 -17.58
N ILE A 443 6.58 -25.42 -18.32
CA ILE A 443 6.99 -24.17 -18.98
C ILE A 443 5.99 -23.77 -20.09
N ASP A 444 5.35 -24.75 -20.71
CA ASP A 444 4.38 -24.56 -21.79
C ASP A 444 2.99 -24.09 -21.29
N ASP A 445 2.68 -24.26 -20.00
CA ASP A 445 1.46 -23.74 -19.37
C ASP A 445 1.53 -22.22 -19.11
N LEU A 446 2.72 -21.62 -19.27
CA LEU A 446 2.95 -20.19 -19.02
C LEU A 446 2.63 -19.34 -20.26
N PRO A 447 2.07 -18.12 -20.10
CA PRO A 447 1.77 -17.21 -21.21
C PRO A 447 2.94 -17.00 -22.17
N ALA A 448 2.65 -16.68 -23.43
CA ALA A 448 3.68 -16.44 -24.44
C ALA A 448 4.64 -15.32 -24.00
N TRP A 449 5.95 -15.48 -24.24
CA TRP A 449 6.96 -14.47 -23.88
C TRP A 449 6.79 -13.12 -24.64
N GLU A 450 5.96 -13.13 -25.67
CA GLU A 450 5.55 -12.00 -26.50
C GLU A 450 4.36 -11.25 -25.90
N ASP A 451 3.54 -11.92 -25.08
CA ASP A 451 2.42 -11.36 -24.33
C ASP A 451 2.91 -10.87 -22.95
N TYR A 452 3.37 -9.62 -22.93
CA TYR A 452 3.94 -8.99 -21.74
C TYR A 452 2.91 -8.79 -20.62
N ASP A 453 1.65 -8.53 -20.96
CA ASP A 453 0.62 -8.20 -19.97
C ASP A 453 0.10 -9.47 -19.28
N ALA A 454 -0.08 -10.57 -20.02
CA ALA A 454 -0.34 -11.87 -19.41
C ALA A 454 0.86 -12.36 -18.60
N CYS A 455 2.10 -12.23 -19.11
CA CYS A 455 3.31 -12.60 -18.36
C CYS A 455 3.47 -11.82 -17.04
N ALA A 456 3.18 -10.52 -17.04
CA ALA A 456 3.23 -9.69 -15.84
C ALA A 456 2.15 -10.08 -14.81
N LYS A 457 0.89 -10.20 -15.28
CA LYS A 457 -0.29 -10.52 -14.45
C LYS A 457 -0.37 -11.99 -14.00
N PHE A 458 0.48 -12.89 -14.52
CA PHE A 458 0.45 -14.32 -14.17
C PHE A 458 0.84 -14.58 -12.71
N GLU A 459 -0.09 -15.13 -11.92
CA GLU A 459 0.13 -15.61 -10.55
C GLU A 459 -0.24 -17.09 -10.40
N ALA A 460 0.69 -17.87 -9.84
CA ALA A 460 0.46 -19.26 -9.48
C ALA A 460 -0.56 -19.38 -8.32
N LYS A 461 -1.31 -20.49 -8.25
CA LYS A 461 -2.46 -20.62 -7.33
C LYS A 461 -2.08 -20.83 -5.85
N LEU A 462 -1.09 -21.68 -5.59
CA LEU A 462 -0.48 -21.89 -4.26
C LEU A 462 0.52 -20.76 -3.92
N CYS A 463 0.94 -20.68 -2.65
CA CYS A 463 1.99 -19.78 -2.17
C CYS A 463 1.79 -18.28 -2.47
N ARG A 464 0.55 -17.82 -2.71
CA ARG A 464 0.24 -16.38 -2.86
C ARG A 464 0.57 -15.61 -1.58
N ASP A 465 1.08 -14.40 -1.74
CA ASP A 465 1.52 -13.57 -0.61
C ASP A 465 0.36 -12.74 -0.06
N TYR A 466 -0.38 -13.34 0.86
CA TYR A 466 -1.49 -12.71 1.59
C TYR A 466 -1.08 -11.51 2.46
N THR A 467 0.22 -11.19 2.57
CA THR A 467 0.71 -9.99 3.27
C THR A 467 0.98 -8.83 2.30
N LYS A 468 1.40 -9.08 1.05
CA LYS A 468 1.59 -8.05 0.02
C LYS A 468 0.26 -7.35 -0.34
N HIS A 469 -0.80 -8.11 -0.61
CA HIS A 469 -2.10 -7.55 -1.04
C HIS A 469 -2.79 -6.65 0.01
N ALA A 470 -2.35 -6.68 1.27
CA ALA A 470 -2.94 -5.90 2.37
C ALA A 470 -2.68 -4.38 2.27
N PHE A 471 -1.68 -3.95 1.48
CA PHE A 471 -1.33 -2.54 1.28
C PHE A 471 -1.78 -1.97 -0.07
N ASP A 472 -2.00 -2.83 -1.06
CA ASP A 472 -2.38 -2.45 -2.44
C ASP A 472 -3.90 -2.30 -2.60
N SER A 473 -4.69 -2.91 -1.71
CA SER A 473 -6.17 -2.91 -1.75
C SER A 473 -6.81 -1.60 -1.25
N GLY A 474 -6.15 -0.45 -1.49
CA GLY A 474 -6.57 0.87 -1.01
C GLY A 474 -7.63 1.55 -1.88
N GLU A 475 -7.72 1.17 -3.15
CA GLU A 475 -8.68 1.72 -4.12
C GLU A 475 -9.66 0.63 -4.59
N GLY A 476 -10.89 1.05 -4.90
CA GLY A 476 -12.00 0.14 -5.16
C GLY A 476 -11.93 -0.49 -6.55
N VAL A 477 -11.58 -1.77 -6.63
CA VAL A 477 -11.82 -2.59 -7.83
C VAL A 477 -13.31 -2.96 -7.89
N GLU A 478 -14.11 -2.01 -8.36
CA GLU A 478 -15.38 -2.31 -9.01
C GLU A 478 -15.15 -2.69 -10.50
N GLY A 479 -16.22 -2.82 -11.28
CA GLY A 479 -16.24 -3.59 -12.53
C GLY A 479 -15.36 -3.11 -13.68
N GLU A 480 -15.15 -4.03 -14.62
CA GLU A 480 -14.46 -3.81 -15.90
C GLU A 480 -15.19 -2.78 -16.77
N ASP A 481 -14.48 -1.75 -17.25
CA ASP A 481 -14.70 -1.15 -18.57
C ASP A 481 -13.42 -0.45 -19.07
N ASP A 482 -13.31 -0.26 -20.38
CA ASP A 482 -12.06 0.06 -21.09
C ASP A 482 -11.98 1.52 -21.58
N ASP A 483 -10.97 2.27 -21.12
CA ASP A 483 -10.15 3.14 -22.00
C ASP A 483 -8.81 3.52 -21.32
N GLY A 484 -7.76 3.73 -22.11
CA GLY A 484 -6.38 3.82 -21.63
C GLY A 484 -5.67 5.16 -21.84
N LYS A 485 -4.89 5.60 -20.84
CA LYS A 485 -3.72 6.49 -21.03
C LYS A 485 -2.70 6.41 -19.89
N SER A 486 -1.50 5.95 -20.21
CA SER A 486 -0.34 5.92 -19.31
C SER A 486 0.52 7.18 -19.47
N GLY A 487 0.85 7.85 -18.37
CA GLY A 487 1.86 8.92 -18.29
C GLY A 487 2.83 8.65 -17.14
N SER A 488 4.14 8.64 -17.41
CA SER A 488 5.14 8.10 -16.48
C SER A 488 6.31 9.05 -16.21
N GLY A 489 6.71 9.18 -14.95
CA GLY A 489 7.96 9.83 -14.52
C GLY A 489 7.75 11.12 -13.72
N GLU A 490 8.68 11.54 -12.86
CA GLU A 490 9.90 10.90 -12.33
C GLU A 490 10.14 11.40 -10.90
N ALA A 491 10.79 10.60 -10.05
CA ALA A 491 11.09 11.00 -8.66
C ALA A 491 12.41 11.80 -8.58
N VAL A 492 12.38 12.94 -7.89
CA VAL A 492 13.57 13.77 -7.62
C VAL A 492 13.60 14.17 -6.14
N GLU A 493 14.66 13.80 -5.43
CA GLU A 493 14.95 14.33 -4.10
C GLU A 493 15.62 15.71 -4.20
N SER A 494 15.13 16.69 -3.42
CA SER A 494 15.99 17.76 -2.89
C SER A 494 15.40 18.29 -1.58
N SER A 495 16.26 18.84 -0.72
CA SER A 495 15.90 19.24 0.63
C SER A 495 16.05 20.75 0.84
N GLN A 496 14.97 21.41 1.27
CA GLN A 496 15.03 22.58 2.14
C GLN A 496 13.67 22.86 2.79
N SER A 497 13.66 23.73 3.79
CA SER A 497 12.51 23.93 4.68
C SER A 497 12.13 25.40 4.79
N MET A 498 10.87 25.74 4.49
CA MET A 498 10.05 26.63 5.31
C MET A 498 8.58 26.62 4.86
N ASP A 499 7.69 26.57 5.86
CA ASP A 499 6.31 27.07 5.89
C ASP A 499 5.51 27.15 4.57
N ASP A 500 4.93 26.00 4.19
CA ASP A 500 3.78 25.91 3.30
C ASP A 500 2.49 26.05 4.13
N ALA A 501 1.72 27.11 3.86
CA ALA A 501 0.41 27.42 4.45
C ALA A 501 -0.25 28.54 3.63
N GLY A 502 -0.66 28.23 2.40
CA GLY A 502 -1.23 29.23 1.49
C GLY A 502 -1.39 28.76 0.05
N GLN A 503 -1.95 27.56 -0.17
CA GLN A 503 -2.40 27.14 -1.50
C GLN A 503 -3.92 27.29 -1.57
N GLY A 504 -4.36 28.40 -2.16
CA GLY A 504 -5.78 28.73 -2.27
C GLY A 504 -6.57 27.70 -3.08
N THR A 505 -7.83 27.50 -2.71
CA THR A 505 -8.80 26.69 -3.45
C THR A 505 -9.08 27.29 -4.82
N SER A 506 -8.27 26.93 -5.81
CA SER A 506 -8.57 27.23 -7.21
C SER A 506 -9.88 26.56 -7.60
N GLY A 507 -10.89 27.40 -7.89
CA GLY A 507 -12.27 26.98 -8.06
C GLY A 507 -12.49 26.12 -9.30
N SER A 508 -12.37 24.79 -9.15
CA SER A 508 -12.98 23.85 -10.09
C SER A 508 -14.47 23.73 -9.75
N GLU A 509 -15.26 24.72 -10.17
CA GLU A 509 -16.73 24.64 -10.17
C GLU A 509 -17.20 23.67 -11.26
N GLY A 510 -16.90 22.39 -11.03
CA GLY A 510 -17.02 21.30 -11.99
C GLY A 510 -17.80 20.12 -11.44
N GLY A 511 -19.01 20.37 -10.93
CA GLY A 511 -19.96 19.30 -10.60
C GLY A 511 -19.49 18.32 -9.53
N ALA A 512 -19.14 18.82 -8.35
CA ALA A 512 -18.86 17.97 -7.18
C ALA A 512 -20.12 17.17 -6.78
N SER A 513 -20.23 15.93 -7.29
CA SER A 513 -21.25 14.98 -6.85
C SER A 513 -21.13 14.80 -5.33
N MET A 514 -22.22 15.05 -4.60
CA MET A 514 -22.24 14.93 -3.14
C MET A 514 -21.83 13.51 -2.71
N SER A 515 -20.57 13.35 -2.33
CA SER A 515 -20.01 12.04 -2.00
C SER A 515 -20.67 11.55 -0.72
N MET A 516 -21.43 10.45 -0.82
CA MET A 516 -22.09 9.82 0.32
C MET A 516 -21.12 9.25 1.35
N GLY A 517 -19.81 9.25 1.09
CA GLY A 517 -18.78 8.68 1.95
C GLY A 517 -18.62 7.16 1.78
N SER A 518 -17.42 6.66 2.07
CA SER A 518 -17.11 5.23 2.07
C SER A 518 -17.55 4.56 3.38
N ILE A 519 -18.03 3.32 3.30
CA ILE A 519 -18.41 2.53 4.48
C ILE A 519 -17.14 2.03 5.18
N THR A 520 -16.97 2.37 6.45
CA THR A 520 -15.79 2.02 7.27
C THR A 520 -16.15 1.04 8.39
N GLN A 521 -15.16 0.27 8.87
CA GLN A 521 -15.30 -0.62 10.03
C GLN A 521 -14.89 0.04 11.37
N GLU A 522 -14.59 1.34 11.35
CA GLU A 522 -14.15 2.05 12.54
C GLU A 522 -15.30 2.32 13.50
N SER A 523 -15.02 2.45 14.79
CA SER A 523 -16.01 2.89 15.77
C SER A 523 -16.10 4.42 15.78
N LEU A 524 -17.29 4.95 16.08
CA LEU A 524 -17.51 6.38 16.28
C LEU A 524 -16.52 7.00 17.28
N THR A 525 -16.28 6.34 18.42
CA THR A 525 -15.29 6.78 19.43
C THR A 525 -13.86 6.76 18.88
N THR A 526 -13.49 5.77 18.05
CA THR A 526 -12.18 5.76 17.37
C THR A 526 -12.04 6.96 16.43
N MET A 527 -13.08 7.27 15.65
CA MET A 527 -13.04 8.36 14.67
C MET A 527 -13.10 9.75 15.31
N ILE A 528 -13.92 9.94 16.36
CA ILE A 528 -13.89 11.15 17.21
C ILE A 528 -12.49 11.38 17.78
N ARG A 529 -11.86 10.34 18.33
CA ARG A 529 -10.47 10.44 18.83
C ARG A 529 -9.49 10.74 17.72
N HIS A 530 -9.68 10.20 16.51
CA HIS A 530 -8.86 10.52 15.36
C HIS A 530 -8.97 12.00 14.98
N ASP A 531 -10.16 12.59 15.01
CA ASP A 531 -10.35 14.02 14.74
C ASP A 531 -9.77 14.90 15.87
N GLU A 532 -9.93 14.51 17.14
CA GLU A 532 -9.37 15.21 18.31
C GLU A 532 -7.84 15.12 18.43
N VAL A 533 -7.24 13.99 18.04
CA VAL A 533 -5.79 13.72 18.13
C VAL A 533 -5.05 14.08 16.84
N SER A 534 -5.76 14.24 15.71
CA SER A 534 -5.18 14.74 14.45
C SER A 534 -4.56 16.12 14.69
N PRO A 535 -3.23 16.27 14.59
CA PRO A 535 -2.59 17.51 14.99
C PRO A 535 -2.90 18.63 13.99
N VAL A 536 -3.30 19.80 14.50
CA VAL A 536 -3.32 21.10 13.80
C VAL A 536 -1.88 21.59 13.50
N ARG A 537 -0.96 20.67 13.20
CA ARG A 537 0.48 20.86 13.05
C ARG A 537 1.07 19.79 12.14
N SER A 538 1.20 20.11 10.85
CA SER A 538 2.15 19.42 9.95
C SER A 538 3.60 19.79 10.33
N ARG A 539 4.06 19.36 11.52
CA ARG A 539 5.46 19.53 11.94
C ARG A 539 5.97 18.30 12.69
N ARG A 540 6.87 17.59 11.98
CA ARG A 540 7.56 16.32 12.29
C ARG A 540 6.73 15.06 12.01
N ARG A 541 7.39 14.07 11.38
CA ARG A 541 6.95 12.68 11.36
C ARG A 541 6.93 12.16 12.80
N MET A 542 5.76 12.16 13.44
CA MET A 542 5.56 11.34 14.64
C MET A 542 5.44 9.88 14.19
N GLN A 543 6.45 9.07 14.45
CA GLN A 543 6.26 7.62 14.49
C GLN A 543 5.42 7.34 15.74
N TYR A 544 4.11 7.17 15.54
CA TYR A 544 3.15 7.02 16.63
C TYR A 544 3.47 5.77 17.49
N PRO A 545 3.64 5.90 18.81
CA PRO A 545 3.94 4.76 19.67
C PRO A 545 2.72 3.85 19.90
N SER A 546 2.84 2.59 19.48
CA SER A 546 2.04 1.38 19.85
C SER A 546 0.50 1.38 19.77
N GLY A 547 -0.23 2.49 19.85
CA GLY A 547 -1.71 2.48 19.87
C GLY A 547 -2.33 2.08 18.53
N LEU A 548 -2.01 2.82 17.47
CA LEU A 548 -2.59 2.69 16.12
C LEU A 548 -2.33 1.34 15.42
N TRP A 549 -1.44 0.51 15.97
CA TRP A 549 -1.17 -0.84 15.46
C TRP A 549 -2.32 -1.82 15.76
N ILE A 550 -3.13 -1.56 16.80
CA ILE A 550 -4.25 -2.44 17.17
C ILE A 550 -5.39 -2.29 16.17
N ASP A 551 -5.85 -1.06 15.92
CA ASP A 551 -6.99 -0.78 15.04
C ASP A 551 -6.66 -1.17 13.59
N SER A 552 -5.46 -0.82 13.12
CA SER A 552 -4.92 -1.27 11.82
C SER A 552 -4.87 -2.80 11.69
N SER A 553 -4.69 -3.54 12.79
CA SER A 553 -4.64 -5.02 12.76
C SER A 553 -6.00 -5.67 12.48
N GLY A 554 -7.11 -4.96 12.67
CA GLY A 554 -8.46 -5.44 12.36
C GLY A 554 -8.72 -5.56 10.86
N LYS A 555 -8.13 -4.66 10.06
CA LYS A 555 -8.32 -4.60 8.60
C LYS A 555 -7.49 -5.64 7.83
N LEU A 556 -6.59 -6.35 8.49
CA LEU A 556 -5.70 -7.32 7.85
C LEU A 556 -6.49 -8.51 7.24
N PRO A 557 -6.15 -8.98 6.03
CA PRO A 557 -6.85 -10.08 5.35
C PRO A 557 -6.43 -11.48 5.83
N TYR A 558 -5.82 -11.58 7.02
CA TYR A 558 -5.26 -12.82 7.58
C TYR A 558 -5.41 -12.87 9.11
N PRO A 559 -5.52 -14.07 9.72
CA PRO A 559 -5.73 -14.23 11.17
C PRO A 559 -4.52 -13.78 11.99
N HIS A 560 -4.67 -13.67 13.32
CA HIS A 560 -3.61 -13.17 14.22
C HIS A 560 -2.30 -13.96 14.15
N ASP A 561 -2.39 -15.28 14.07
CA ASP A 561 -1.26 -16.19 14.07
C ASP A 561 -1.40 -17.14 12.85
N PRO A 562 -1.09 -16.65 11.64
CA PRO A 562 -1.27 -17.42 10.41
C PRO A 562 -0.12 -18.42 10.23
N LEU A 563 -0.43 -19.68 9.97
CA LEU A 563 0.57 -20.68 9.57
C LEU A 563 0.57 -20.79 8.04
N PRO A 564 1.62 -20.33 7.34
CA PRO A 564 1.64 -20.41 5.89
C PRO A 564 1.54 -21.86 5.40
N VAL A 565 0.63 -22.15 4.47
CA VAL A 565 0.40 -23.52 3.96
C VAL A 565 1.70 -24.12 3.45
N GLY A 566 2.50 -23.37 2.67
CA GLY A 566 3.80 -23.83 2.19
C GLY A 566 4.79 -24.17 3.32
N ARG A 567 4.82 -23.41 4.42
CA ARG A 567 5.69 -23.69 5.58
C ARG A 567 5.27 -25.00 6.27
N TRP A 568 3.97 -25.26 6.38
CA TRP A 568 3.48 -26.54 6.89
C TRP A 568 3.79 -27.70 5.93
N ILE A 569 3.55 -27.55 4.62
CA ILE A 569 3.87 -28.57 3.60
C ILE A 569 5.34 -28.98 3.66
N LYS A 570 6.28 -28.02 3.75
CA LYS A 570 7.71 -28.33 3.88
C LYS A 570 8.03 -29.14 5.14
N ASN A 571 7.40 -28.80 6.27
CA ASN A 571 7.60 -29.50 7.54
C ASN A 571 7.01 -30.91 7.54
N GLU A 572 5.90 -31.12 6.84
CA GLU A 572 5.14 -32.37 6.83
C GLU A 572 5.67 -33.37 5.78
N PHE A 573 5.86 -32.91 4.54
CA PHE A 573 6.28 -33.74 3.40
C PHE A 573 7.81 -33.82 3.26
N GLY A 574 8.55 -32.93 3.91
CA GLY A 574 10.02 -32.82 3.82
C GLY A 574 10.51 -31.99 2.62
N PRO A 575 11.81 -31.62 2.58
CA PRO A 575 12.35 -30.75 1.55
C PRO A 575 12.53 -31.42 0.17
N ARG A 576 12.78 -32.74 0.15
CA ARG A 576 12.99 -33.54 -1.08
C ARG A 576 11.73 -34.32 -1.48
N ASN A 577 10.58 -33.65 -1.48
CA ASN A 577 9.29 -34.24 -1.84
C ASN A 577 8.65 -33.51 -3.03
N ARG A 578 7.99 -34.25 -3.93
CA ARG A 578 7.29 -33.70 -5.11
C ARG A 578 6.24 -32.65 -4.75
N VAL A 579 5.51 -32.85 -3.64
CA VAL A 579 4.52 -31.87 -3.15
C VAL A 579 5.22 -30.56 -2.77
N THR A 580 6.32 -30.63 -2.02
CA THR A 580 7.14 -29.47 -1.64
C THR A 580 7.81 -28.79 -2.84
N ALA A 581 8.22 -29.56 -3.86
CA ALA A 581 8.79 -29.04 -5.11
C ALA A 581 7.79 -28.20 -5.92
N ILE A 582 6.53 -28.63 -5.96
CA ILE A 582 5.43 -27.88 -6.59
C ILE A 582 5.16 -26.59 -5.80
N PHE A 583 5.04 -26.67 -4.47
CA PHE A 583 4.90 -25.49 -3.60
C PHE A 583 6.07 -24.50 -3.71
N MET A 584 7.30 -24.98 -3.86
CA MET A 584 8.50 -24.16 -4.12
C MET A 584 8.38 -23.43 -5.46
N THR A 585 8.00 -24.14 -6.52
CA THR A 585 7.84 -23.57 -7.88
C THR A 585 6.78 -22.44 -7.89
N HIS A 586 5.67 -22.62 -7.17
CA HIS A 586 4.68 -21.57 -6.97
C HIS A 586 5.22 -20.37 -6.15
N ALA A 587 5.99 -20.63 -5.09
CA ALA A 587 6.58 -19.57 -4.27
C ALA A 587 7.59 -18.71 -5.05
N VAL A 588 8.32 -19.32 -5.99
CA VAL A 588 9.21 -18.63 -6.93
C VAL A 588 8.43 -17.73 -7.89
N ILE A 589 7.39 -18.26 -8.55
CA ILE A 589 6.58 -17.50 -9.54
C ILE A 589 5.90 -16.28 -8.89
N ASN A 590 5.45 -16.42 -7.64
CA ASN A 590 4.74 -15.38 -6.89
C ASN A 590 5.65 -14.45 -6.07
N ASP A 591 6.98 -14.62 -6.14
CA ASP A 591 7.96 -13.89 -5.31
C ASP A 591 7.58 -13.86 -3.81
N ASN A 592 7.17 -15.01 -3.26
CA ASN A 592 6.77 -15.08 -1.85
C ASN A 592 8.02 -15.19 -0.97
N SER A 593 8.65 -14.04 -0.70
CA SER A 593 9.88 -13.94 0.10
C SER A 593 9.78 -14.62 1.46
N ASN A 594 8.60 -14.59 2.11
CA ASN A 594 8.36 -15.26 3.40
C ASN A 594 8.47 -16.80 3.29
N ILE A 595 7.90 -17.40 2.23
CA ILE A 595 8.03 -18.83 1.95
C ILE A 595 9.45 -19.15 1.47
N LEU A 596 10.00 -18.38 0.54
CA LEU A 596 11.34 -18.61 -0.03
C LEU A 596 12.44 -18.54 1.04
N HIS A 597 12.35 -17.60 1.98
CA HIS A 597 13.24 -17.55 3.14
C HIS A 597 13.19 -18.84 3.98
N ASN A 598 11.98 -19.32 4.32
CA ASN A 598 11.80 -20.57 5.06
C ASN A 598 12.24 -21.81 4.26
N TYR A 599 12.08 -21.81 2.94
CA TYR A 599 12.41 -22.92 2.06
C TYR A 599 13.92 -23.04 1.83
N LEU A 600 14.59 -21.91 1.57
CA LEU A 600 15.99 -21.85 1.15
C LEU A 600 16.95 -21.53 2.29
N LEU A 601 16.64 -20.58 3.17
CA LEU A 601 17.68 -19.95 4.00
C LEU A 601 17.85 -20.58 5.40
N CYS A 602 16.80 -21.25 5.89
CA CYS A 602 16.74 -21.96 7.18
C CYS A 602 16.98 -21.08 8.43
N SER A 603 15.91 -20.84 9.21
CA SER A 603 16.03 -20.30 10.56
C SER A 603 16.36 -21.43 11.54
N ASP A 604 17.41 -21.27 12.34
CA ASP A 604 17.74 -22.19 13.42
C ASP A 604 16.65 -22.29 14.50
N ASN A 605 16.53 -23.49 15.09
CA ASN A 605 16.31 -23.78 16.52
C ASN A 605 15.89 -25.25 16.77
N SER A 606 15.51 -26.01 15.74
CA SER A 606 15.13 -27.43 15.89
C SER A 606 16.34 -28.37 15.74
N PHE A 607 16.94 -28.77 16.87
CA PHE A 607 17.97 -29.81 16.94
C PHE A 607 17.44 -31.15 16.38
N HIS A 608 17.88 -31.55 15.18
CA HIS A 608 17.56 -32.88 14.63
C HIS A 608 18.78 -33.58 14.00
N PHE A 609 18.89 -34.88 14.29
CA PHE A 609 20.07 -35.73 14.09
C PHE A 609 20.15 -36.40 12.70
N SER A 610 19.52 -35.83 11.66
CA SER A 610 19.47 -36.45 10.32
C SER A 610 20.37 -35.71 9.33
N GLY A 611 21.27 -36.42 8.67
CA GLY A 611 22.26 -35.87 7.72
C GLY A 611 21.69 -35.48 6.34
N LEU A 612 20.44 -35.02 6.27
CA LEU A 612 19.78 -34.53 5.06
C LEU A 612 19.69 -33.00 5.12
N SER A 613 19.95 -32.34 3.98
CA SER A 613 19.89 -30.87 3.91
C SER A 613 18.46 -30.37 4.19
N PRO A 614 18.28 -29.36 5.08
CA PRO A 614 16.96 -28.81 5.40
C PRO A 614 16.43 -27.84 4.33
N HIS A 615 17.18 -27.60 3.24
CA HIS A 615 16.81 -26.67 2.17
C HIS A 615 16.05 -27.39 1.05
N VAL A 616 15.05 -26.73 0.46
CA VAL A 616 14.41 -27.21 -0.78
C VAL A 616 15.33 -26.84 -1.96
N PRO A 617 15.74 -27.77 -2.84
CA PRO A 617 16.69 -27.44 -3.91
C PRO A 617 16.15 -26.42 -4.91
N VAL A 618 17.04 -25.56 -5.41
CA VAL A 618 16.79 -24.65 -6.54
C VAL A 618 17.14 -25.38 -7.84
N THR A 619 16.37 -25.15 -8.91
CA THR A 619 16.52 -25.84 -10.21
C THR A 619 16.69 -24.84 -11.35
N LEU A 620 17.31 -25.25 -12.47
CA LEU A 620 17.39 -24.40 -13.66
C LEU A 620 15.99 -24.08 -14.21
N LYS A 621 15.05 -25.03 -14.13
CA LYS A 621 13.63 -24.85 -14.46
C LYS A 621 13.00 -23.65 -13.75
N HIS A 622 13.31 -23.41 -12.47
CA HIS A 622 12.83 -22.21 -11.75
C HIS A 622 13.26 -20.91 -12.45
N PHE A 623 14.51 -20.82 -12.91
CA PHE A 623 15.00 -19.66 -13.68
C PHE A 623 14.38 -19.60 -15.08
N GLN A 624 14.17 -20.73 -15.76
CA GLN A 624 13.53 -20.78 -17.08
C GLN A 624 12.07 -20.30 -17.04
N MET A 625 11.31 -20.66 -16.01
CA MET A 625 9.93 -20.20 -15.81
C MET A 625 9.88 -18.68 -15.52
N LEU A 626 10.82 -18.17 -14.73
CA LEU A 626 10.95 -16.72 -14.50
C LEU A 626 11.40 -15.96 -15.76
N ALA A 627 12.29 -16.53 -16.58
CA ALA A 627 12.70 -15.98 -17.87
C ALA A 627 11.53 -15.94 -18.87
N ARG A 628 10.67 -16.96 -18.86
CA ARG A 628 9.44 -17.02 -19.66
C ARG A 628 8.46 -15.90 -19.27
N LEU A 629 8.30 -15.63 -17.97
CA LEU A 629 7.44 -14.56 -17.44
C LEU A 629 8.10 -13.17 -17.38
N GLY A 630 9.41 -13.05 -17.64
CA GLY A 630 10.18 -11.80 -17.51
C GLY A 630 10.39 -11.30 -16.07
N LYS A 631 9.94 -12.05 -15.05
CA LYS A 631 9.99 -11.67 -13.62
C LYS A 631 11.39 -11.90 -13.02
N ALA A 632 11.87 -10.98 -12.18
CA ALA A 632 13.19 -11.12 -11.56
C ALA A 632 13.26 -12.31 -10.59
N PRO A 633 14.33 -13.13 -10.59
CA PRO A 633 14.53 -14.14 -9.55
C PRO A 633 14.81 -13.50 -8.20
N ASN A 634 14.18 -14.05 -7.16
CA ASN A 634 14.34 -13.60 -5.78
C ASN A 634 15.79 -13.79 -5.30
N TYR A 635 16.29 -12.83 -4.51
CA TYR A 635 17.67 -12.82 -4.01
C TYR A 635 18.09 -14.13 -3.32
N TYR A 636 17.19 -14.79 -2.58
CA TYR A 636 17.49 -16.04 -1.88
C TYR A 636 17.90 -17.19 -2.83
N MET A 637 17.47 -17.17 -4.09
CA MET A 637 17.88 -18.14 -5.10
C MET A 637 19.35 -17.95 -5.50
N TYR A 638 19.77 -16.70 -5.74
CA TYR A 638 21.17 -16.39 -6.07
C TYR A 638 22.09 -16.64 -4.88
N HIS A 639 21.68 -16.24 -3.66
CA HIS A 639 22.43 -16.49 -2.44
C HIS A 639 22.70 -17.98 -2.19
N GLN A 640 21.74 -18.86 -2.48
CA GLN A 640 21.94 -20.32 -2.41
C GLN A 640 22.99 -20.81 -3.42
N ILE A 641 22.99 -20.28 -4.65
CA ILE A 641 24.03 -20.61 -5.65
C ILE A 641 25.40 -20.07 -5.20
N GLU A 642 25.47 -18.85 -4.65
CA GLU A 642 26.68 -18.26 -4.06
C GLU A 642 27.21 -19.08 -2.88
N GLN A 643 26.34 -19.68 -2.06
CA GLN A 643 26.71 -20.62 -1.00
C GLN A 643 27.17 -21.99 -1.54
N GLY A 644 26.89 -22.31 -2.81
CA GLY A 644 27.37 -23.52 -3.49
C GLY A 644 26.33 -24.62 -3.71
N ALA A 645 25.04 -24.26 -3.77
CA ALA A 645 23.94 -25.20 -4.00
C ALA A 645 24.19 -26.16 -5.19
N GLU A 646 23.79 -27.41 -5.01
CA GLU A 646 23.84 -28.47 -6.03
C GLU A 646 23.09 -28.05 -7.31
N PHE A 647 23.64 -28.37 -8.47
CA PHE A 647 23.03 -28.06 -9.77
C PHE A 647 22.06 -29.15 -10.19
N TYR A 648 20.81 -28.75 -10.48
CA TYR A 648 19.72 -29.61 -10.93
C TYR A 648 18.98 -28.93 -12.10
N PHE A 649 18.61 -29.69 -13.14
CA PHE A 649 17.84 -29.13 -14.26
C PHE A 649 16.39 -28.89 -13.85
N ASP A 650 15.75 -29.88 -13.25
CA ASP A 650 14.35 -29.85 -12.79
C ASP A 650 14.19 -30.50 -11.39
N GLU A 651 12.95 -30.63 -10.92
CA GLU A 651 12.66 -31.28 -9.64
C GLU A 651 12.90 -32.80 -9.64
N GLU A 652 12.87 -33.44 -10.80
CA GLU A 652 12.97 -34.89 -10.92
C GLU A 652 14.40 -35.39 -10.68
N ASP A 653 15.43 -34.60 -11.03
CA ASP A 653 16.84 -34.95 -10.81
C ASP A 653 17.14 -35.27 -9.33
N TYR A 654 16.74 -34.39 -8.41
CA TYR A 654 17.00 -34.58 -6.98
C TYR A 654 16.04 -35.58 -6.32
N LEU A 655 14.80 -35.70 -6.83
CA LEU A 655 13.85 -36.72 -6.36
C LEU A 655 14.30 -38.14 -6.72
N LYS A 656 14.97 -38.34 -7.86
CA LYS A 656 15.54 -39.63 -8.27
C LYS A 656 16.81 -40.02 -7.50
N ALA A 657 17.52 -39.05 -6.91
CA ALA A 657 18.80 -39.26 -6.24
C ALA A 657 18.68 -40.09 -4.94
N GLU A 658 17.60 -39.91 -4.16
CA GLU A 658 17.42 -40.64 -2.89
C GLU A 658 17.25 -42.16 -3.08
N GLY A 659 16.78 -42.60 -4.24
CA GLY A 659 16.70 -44.03 -4.59
C GLY A 659 18.04 -44.70 -4.89
N LYS A 660 19.17 -43.97 -4.89
CA LYS A 660 20.50 -44.48 -5.27
C LYS A 660 21.63 -43.93 -4.40
N THR A 661 21.57 -44.18 -3.10
CA THR A 661 22.69 -44.02 -2.15
C THR A 661 23.80 -45.07 -2.38
N GLY A 662 24.35 -45.15 -3.59
CA GLY A 662 25.36 -46.14 -3.96
C GLY A 662 25.96 -45.95 -5.37
N ARG A 663 27.22 -45.47 -5.39
CA ARG A 663 28.17 -45.40 -6.53
C ARG A 663 27.80 -44.53 -7.75
N ALA A 664 28.62 -43.48 -7.90
CA ALA A 664 29.36 -43.08 -9.12
C ALA A 664 28.58 -42.86 -10.45
N VAL A 665 28.69 -41.63 -10.95
CA VAL A 665 28.31 -41.23 -12.32
C VAL A 665 28.90 -42.19 -13.35
N LYS A 666 28.05 -42.78 -14.19
CA LYS A 666 28.45 -43.60 -15.33
C LYS A 666 28.57 -42.72 -16.56
N THR A 667 29.80 -42.48 -17.01
CA THR A 667 30.09 -41.76 -18.26
C THR A 667 29.44 -42.47 -19.46
N GLU A 668 28.97 -41.69 -20.44
CA GLU A 668 28.42 -42.24 -21.67
C GLU A 668 29.49 -42.98 -22.50
N SER A 669 29.08 -44.08 -23.12
CA SER A 669 29.94 -44.93 -23.95
C SER A 669 29.34 -45.09 -25.35
N THR A 670 29.85 -44.33 -26.32
CA THR A 670 29.47 -44.46 -27.74
C THR A 670 29.94 -45.78 -28.34
N SER A 671 29.01 -46.67 -28.71
CA SER A 671 29.16 -47.55 -29.88
C SER A 671 27.92 -48.40 -30.18
N ALA A 672 27.23 -48.06 -31.28
CA ALA A 672 26.46 -48.97 -32.11
C ALA A 672 26.41 -48.36 -33.53
N GLY A 673 26.45 -49.11 -34.63
CA GLY A 673 26.43 -50.57 -34.73
C GLY A 673 25.63 -51.03 -35.97
N LEU A 674 25.89 -50.44 -37.13
CA LEU A 674 25.12 -50.72 -38.35
C LEU A 674 25.60 -52.02 -39.04
N PRO A 675 24.72 -52.99 -39.29
CA PRO A 675 24.97 -54.07 -40.25
C PRO A 675 24.77 -53.57 -41.70
N SER A 676 25.47 -54.19 -42.65
CA SER A 676 25.40 -53.83 -44.08
C SER A 676 25.00 -55.03 -44.94
N GLY A 677 23.99 -54.87 -45.81
CA GLY A 677 23.64 -55.88 -46.83
C GLY A 677 22.29 -55.64 -47.53
N GLY A 678 22.32 -55.23 -48.81
CA GLY A 678 21.13 -55.09 -49.67
C GLY A 678 21.40 -54.19 -50.89
N ARG A 679 21.04 -54.61 -52.11
CA ARG A 679 21.56 -53.97 -53.36
C ARG A 679 20.67 -54.12 -54.60
N VAL A 680 19.95 -53.05 -54.98
CA VAL A 680 19.28 -52.83 -56.29
C VAL A 680 19.37 -51.31 -56.56
N LYS A 681 20.03 -50.76 -57.60
CA LYS A 681 19.59 -50.53 -59.00
C LYS A 681 18.27 -49.71 -59.09
N ARG A 682 18.10 -48.69 -59.96
CA ARG A 682 18.95 -48.12 -61.03
C ARG A 682 18.39 -46.77 -61.56
N GLU A 683 19.28 -45.89 -62.09
CA GLU A 683 19.00 -44.76 -63.04
C GLU A 683 17.99 -43.66 -62.60
N SER A 684 18.02 -42.40 -63.09
CA SER A 684 18.72 -41.77 -64.24
C SER A 684 19.34 -40.39 -63.92
N SER A 685 20.03 -39.75 -64.86
CA SER A 685 20.85 -38.51 -64.70
C SER A 685 21.34 -37.97 -66.07
N PRO A 686 22.10 -36.86 -66.14
CA PRO A 686 22.00 -35.57 -65.43
C PRO A 686 21.55 -34.51 -66.47
N PRO A 687 22.38 -33.67 -67.17
CA PRO A 687 23.65 -32.97 -66.88
C PRO A 687 23.37 -31.67 -66.07
N SER A 688 24.13 -30.56 -65.99
CA SER A 688 25.46 -30.07 -66.47
C SER A 688 25.89 -28.88 -65.57
N SER A 689 27.10 -28.27 -65.60
CA SER A 689 28.49 -28.70 -65.87
C SER A 689 29.45 -27.49 -65.71
N VAL A 690 30.79 -27.70 -65.79
CA VAL A 690 31.85 -26.69 -66.13
C VAL A 690 32.16 -25.56 -65.10
N ARG A 691 33.42 -25.19 -64.70
CA ARG A 691 34.82 -25.76 -64.80
C ARG A 691 35.81 -24.95 -63.90
N ARG A 692 36.71 -25.64 -63.14
CA ARG A 692 38.19 -25.35 -62.93
C ARG A 692 38.63 -23.98 -62.29
N ARG A 693 39.87 -23.70 -61.75
CA ARG A 693 41.17 -24.41 -61.49
C ARG A 693 42.10 -23.64 -60.48
N LYS A 694 42.81 -24.37 -59.58
CA LYS A 694 44.19 -24.24 -58.98
C LYS A 694 44.92 -22.89 -58.61
N ARG A 695 45.50 -22.88 -57.38
CA ARG A 695 46.80 -22.35 -56.78
C ARG A 695 47.91 -21.77 -57.72
N PRO A 696 48.94 -20.93 -57.31
CA PRO A 696 49.80 -21.07 -56.06
C PRO A 696 50.66 -19.87 -55.47
N ARG A 697 51.36 -20.12 -54.33
CA ARG A 697 52.65 -19.47 -53.82
C ARG A 697 52.59 -17.98 -53.36
N ARG A 698 53.55 -17.39 -52.60
CA ARG A 698 54.90 -17.82 -52.09
C ARG A 698 55.30 -17.14 -50.74
N MET A 699 56.36 -17.69 -50.14
CA MET A 699 57.09 -17.43 -48.87
C MET A 699 57.72 -16.03 -48.69
N ALA A 700 58.04 -15.68 -47.43
CA ALA A 700 59.23 -14.91 -47.04
C ALA A 700 59.69 -15.29 -45.60
N THR A 701 60.99 -15.23 -45.33
CA THR A 701 61.66 -15.44 -44.03
C THR A 701 62.50 -14.21 -43.70
N ASN A 702 62.81 -13.97 -42.42
CA ASN A 702 64.08 -13.35 -42.03
C ASN A 702 64.45 -13.65 -40.57
N VAL A 703 65.76 -13.60 -40.30
CA VAL A 703 66.45 -13.86 -39.02
C VAL A 703 67.54 -12.80 -38.89
N LEU A 704 67.93 -12.44 -37.65
CA LEU A 704 69.20 -11.86 -37.15
C LEU A 704 68.84 -11.19 -35.79
N SER A 705 69.14 -11.74 -34.61
CA SER A 705 70.41 -12.11 -33.96
C SER A 705 71.18 -10.94 -33.34
N TYR A 706 71.48 -11.05 -32.04
CA TYR A 706 72.75 -10.61 -31.44
C TYR A 706 73.03 -11.44 -30.18
N ALA A 707 74.31 -11.78 -29.94
CA ALA A 707 74.82 -12.21 -28.63
C ALA A 707 75.19 -10.93 -27.81
N VAL A 708 75.82 -10.91 -26.62
CA VAL A 708 77.00 -11.62 -26.06
C VAL A 708 76.95 -11.45 -24.50
N PRO A 709 77.87 -11.98 -23.65
CA PRO A 709 77.84 -13.34 -23.08
C PRO A 709 77.86 -13.38 -21.52
N ASP A 710 78.12 -14.58 -20.98
CA ASP A 710 78.81 -14.94 -19.72
C ASP A 710 78.46 -14.24 -18.38
N SER A 711 77.90 -15.04 -17.47
CA SER A 711 78.57 -15.35 -16.20
C SER A 711 78.24 -16.78 -15.79
N ASP A 712 79.24 -17.49 -15.26
CA ASP A 712 79.14 -18.88 -14.81
C ASP A 712 78.89 -18.92 -13.28
N ASP A 713 78.19 -19.95 -12.79
CA ASP A 713 78.51 -20.65 -11.55
C ASP A 713 77.64 -21.90 -11.32
N GLU A 714 78.29 -22.97 -10.86
CA GLU A 714 77.73 -24.28 -10.54
C GLU A 714 76.73 -24.27 -9.37
N THR A 715 75.68 -25.12 -9.38
CA THR A 715 75.63 -26.33 -8.53
C THR A 715 74.27 -27.08 -8.50
N ILE A 716 74.39 -28.42 -8.39
CA ILE A 716 73.49 -29.37 -7.71
C ILE A 716 72.08 -29.61 -8.29
N ALA A 717 71.78 -30.89 -8.49
CA ALA A 717 70.46 -31.41 -8.87
C ALA A 717 69.74 -32.06 -7.68
N THR A 718 68.41 -32.04 -7.71
CA THR A 718 67.54 -33.03 -7.05
C THR A 718 66.42 -33.45 -7.99
N GLU A 719 66.16 -34.74 -8.08
CA GLU A 719 65.01 -35.31 -8.80
C GLU A 719 63.79 -35.30 -7.87
N GLU A 720 62.66 -34.74 -8.31
CA GLU A 720 61.35 -34.98 -7.68
C GLU A 720 60.29 -35.31 -8.75
N ASP A 721 59.32 -36.14 -8.36
CA ASP A 721 58.36 -36.79 -9.26
C ASP A 721 57.44 -35.80 -10.01
N PRO A 722 56.95 -36.17 -11.22
CA PRO A 722 55.94 -35.39 -11.93
C PRO A 722 54.60 -35.42 -11.18
N VAL A 723 54.39 -34.39 -10.34
CA VAL A 723 53.16 -34.19 -9.57
C VAL A 723 51.94 -34.31 -10.47
N ARG A 724 51.11 -35.32 -10.21
CA ARG A 724 49.90 -35.61 -10.98
C ARG A 724 48.94 -34.43 -10.90
N LYS A 725 48.80 -33.67 -12.00
CA LYS A 725 47.79 -32.61 -12.12
C LYS A 725 46.43 -33.15 -11.65
N PRO A 726 45.79 -32.55 -10.62
CA PRO A 726 44.50 -33.03 -10.15
C PRO A 726 43.47 -32.90 -11.28
N LYS A 727 42.58 -33.90 -11.43
CA LYS A 727 41.47 -33.78 -12.37
C LYS A 727 40.58 -32.62 -11.94
N HIS A 728 40.46 -31.60 -12.77
CA HIS A 728 39.58 -30.47 -12.55
C HIS A 728 38.12 -30.96 -12.56
N VAL A 729 37.55 -31.19 -11.37
CA VAL A 729 36.12 -31.49 -11.20
C VAL A 729 35.38 -30.16 -11.23
N GLU A 730 34.56 -29.96 -12.25
CA GLU A 730 33.73 -28.77 -12.42
C GLU A 730 32.85 -28.54 -11.18
N SER A 731 32.90 -27.34 -10.62
CA SER A 731 32.16 -27.00 -9.40
C SER A 731 30.67 -26.82 -9.71
N SER A 732 29.81 -26.98 -8.70
CA SER A 732 28.37 -26.74 -8.85
C SER A 732 28.09 -25.30 -9.32
N VAL A 733 28.87 -24.33 -8.82
CA VAL A 733 28.76 -22.90 -9.18
C VAL A 733 29.17 -22.66 -10.63
N GLN A 734 30.19 -23.36 -11.14
CA GLN A 734 30.58 -23.28 -12.56
C GLN A 734 29.43 -23.74 -13.47
N LYS A 735 28.77 -24.86 -13.16
CA LYS A 735 27.59 -25.34 -13.90
C LYS A 735 26.43 -24.35 -13.89
N TRP A 736 26.15 -23.76 -12.73
CA TRP A 736 25.17 -22.66 -12.62
C TRP A 736 25.56 -21.47 -13.50
N ILE A 737 26.82 -21.02 -13.49
CA ILE A 737 27.31 -19.90 -14.32
C ILE A 737 27.15 -20.20 -15.82
N VAL A 738 27.48 -21.42 -16.27
CA VAL A 738 27.34 -21.85 -17.67
C VAL A 738 25.87 -21.79 -18.11
N HIS A 739 24.98 -22.50 -17.41
CA HIS A 739 23.57 -22.60 -17.82
C HIS A 739 22.78 -21.29 -17.64
N LEU A 740 23.09 -20.49 -16.60
CA LEU A 740 22.54 -19.14 -16.45
C LEU A 740 23.10 -18.17 -17.50
N GLY A 741 24.35 -18.34 -17.94
CA GLY A 741 24.94 -17.60 -19.05
C GLY A 741 24.25 -17.87 -20.38
N ASP A 742 23.92 -19.13 -20.69
CA ASP A 742 23.16 -19.46 -21.90
C ASP A 742 21.71 -19.00 -21.84
N LEU A 743 21.07 -19.02 -20.66
CA LEU A 743 19.75 -18.42 -20.46
C LEU A 743 19.78 -16.90 -20.69
N LEU A 744 20.83 -16.20 -20.23
CA LEU A 744 21.02 -14.77 -20.51
C LEU A 744 21.23 -14.49 -22.01
N LYS A 745 22.00 -15.31 -22.73
CA LYS A 745 22.11 -15.22 -24.20
C LYS A 745 20.76 -15.40 -24.90
N GLY A 746 19.88 -16.26 -24.37
CA GLY A 746 18.49 -16.41 -24.82
C GLY A 746 17.68 -15.12 -24.67
N GLU A 747 17.72 -14.51 -23.49
CA GLU A 747 17.03 -13.22 -23.22
C GLU A 747 17.62 -12.05 -24.02
N GLN A 748 18.92 -12.05 -24.30
CA GLN A 748 19.54 -11.09 -25.24
C GLN A 748 18.98 -11.22 -26.66
N ARG A 749 18.71 -12.44 -27.14
CA ARG A 749 18.08 -12.66 -28.46
C ARG A 749 16.65 -12.13 -28.47
N LYS A 750 15.82 -12.53 -27.49
CA LYS A 750 14.45 -12.00 -27.31
C LYS A 750 14.42 -10.46 -27.25
N PHE A 751 15.34 -9.83 -26.50
CA PHE A 751 15.42 -8.36 -26.43
C PHE A 751 15.84 -7.73 -27.78
N LYS A 752 16.82 -8.31 -28.47
CA LYS A 752 17.25 -7.87 -29.82
C LYS A 752 16.13 -8.08 -30.86
N GLU A 753 15.27 -9.07 -30.70
CA GLU A 753 14.08 -9.32 -31.54
C GLU A 753 12.92 -8.36 -31.22
N ARG A 754 12.57 -8.18 -29.94
CA ARG A 754 11.59 -7.18 -29.47
C ARG A 754 11.94 -5.78 -29.97
N LYS A 755 13.21 -5.38 -29.89
CA LYS A 755 13.70 -4.11 -30.44
C LYS A 755 13.44 -4.01 -31.95
N LYS A 756 13.73 -5.06 -32.73
CA LYS A 756 13.46 -5.11 -34.18
C LYS A 756 11.96 -5.08 -34.51
N MET A 757 11.09 -5.68 -33.70
CA MET A 757 9.63 -5.62 -33.91
C MET A 757 9.10 -4.19 -33.67
N VAL A 758 9.49 -3.57 -32.56
CA VAL A 758 9.08 -2.20 -32.22
C VAL A 758 9.67 -1.17 -33.20
N GLU A 759 10.93 -1.32 -33.63
CA GLU A 759 11.54 -0.48 -34.67
C GLU A 759 10.89 -0.68 -36.07
N LYS A 760 10.18 -1.79 -36.32
CA LYS A 760 9.39 -2.00 -37.56
C LYS A 760 7.99 -1.38 -37.50
N LEU A 761 7.36 -1.35 -36.33
CA LEU A 761 6.01 -0.80 -36.14
C LEU A 761 6.01 0.73 -36.09
N ALA A 762 7.09 1.35 -35.61
CA ALA A 762 7.26 2.81 -35.56
C ALA A 762 7.53 3.41 -36.96
N THR A 763 6.48 3.64 -37.74
CA THR A 763 6.57 4.00 -39.16
C THR A 763 7.21 5.37 -39.42
N THR A 764 6.99 6.34 -38.54
CA THR A 764 7.68 7.65 -38.54
C THR A 764 7.76 8.23 -37.13
N GLY A 765 8.97 8.39 -36.57
CA GLY A 765 9.18 9.02 -35.26
C GLY A 765 10.58 8.81 -34.69
N PRO A 766 10.90 9.38 -33.51
CA PRO A 766 12.10 9.02 -32.76
C PRO A 766 12.04 7.54 -32.34
N LYS A 767 13.20 6.86 -32.35
CA LYS A 767 13.29 5.42 -32.06
C LYS A 767 12.68 5.07 -30.67
N PRO A 768 11.68 4.19 -30.57
CA PRO A 768 11.07 3.85 -29.29
C PRO A 768 12.06 3.14 -28.35
N ARG A 769 12.05 3.53 -27.07
CA ARG A 769 12.96 2.97 -26.06
C ARG A 769 12.39 1.66 -25.48
N VAL A 770 12.75 0.53 -26.09
CA VAL A 770 12.38 -0.80 -25.55
C VAL A 770 13.13 -1.09 -24.25
N ALA A 771 12.39 -1.32 -23.17
CA ALA A 771 12.95 -1.69 -21.87
C ALA A 771 13.38 -3.17 -21.82
N LYS A 772 14.49 -3.44 -21.11
CA LYS A 772 14.91 -4.78 -20.67
C LYS A 772 13.93 -5.29 -19.61
N THR A 773 13.64 -6.59 -19.59
CA THR A 773 12.80 -7.24 -18.55
C THR A 773 13.52 -7.26 -17.20
N ASP A 774 12.80 -7.42 -16.09
CA ASP A 774 13.42 -7.45 -14.77
C ASP A 774 14.20 -8.75 -14.52
N PHE A 775 13.78 -9.86 -15.13
CA PHE A 775 14.62 -11.05 -15.28
C PHE A 775 15.96 -10.73 -15.95
N PHE A 776 15.95 -10.05 -17.11
CA PHE A 776 17.17 -9.68 -17.83
C PHE A 776 18.10 -8.82 -16.96
N LYS A 777 17.55 -7.77 -16.31
CA LYS A 777 18.31 -6.86 -15.43
C LYS A 777 18.94 -7.63 -14.27
N SER A 778 18.14 -8.43 -13.57
CA SER A 778 18.57 -9.21 -12.40
C SER A 778 19.65 -10.22 -12.78
N LEU A 779 19.44 -10.99 -13.85
CA LEU A 779 20.41 -12.00 -14.30
C LEU A 779 21.72 -11.39 -14.78
N SER A 780 21.66 -10.27 -15.52
CA SER A 780 22.84 -9.52 -15.98
C SER A 780 23.67 -8.91 -14.84
N SER A 781 23.06 -8.67 -13.67
CA SER A 781 23.76 -8.21 -12.47
C SER A 781 24.33 -9.39 -11.69
N ASN A 782 23.47 -10.34 -11.31
CA ASN A 782 23.84 -11.43 -10.42
C ASN A 782 24.78 -12.45 -11.08
N LEU A 783 24.74 -12.66 -12.39
CA LEU A 783 25.72 -13.53 -13.08
C LEU A 783 27.15 -12.96 -13.00
N ARG A 784 27.31 -11.63 -13.01
CA ARG A 784 28.63 -10.98 -12.82
C ARG A 784 29.11 -11.07 -11.37
N ASN A 785 28.20 -11.09 -10.39
CA ASN A 785 28.54 -11.38 -8.99
C ASN A 785 28.94 -12.85 -8.81
N LEU A 786 28.19 -13.79 -9.38
CA LEU A 786 28.48 -15.23 -9.34
C LEU A 786 29.87 -15.56 -9.91
N ARG A 787 30.23 -15.00 -11.08
CA ARG A 787 31.59 -15.15 -11.64
C ARG A 787 32.65 -14.67 -10.65
N ARG A 788 32.54 -13.43 -10.14
CA ARG A 788 33.49 -12.87 -9.16
C ARG A 788 33.59 -13.71 -7.88
N ALA A 789 32.48 -14.29 -7.40
CA ALA A 789 32.48 -15.16 -6.23
C ALA A 789 33.13 -16.53 -6.51
N GLU A 790 33.04 -17.04 -7.75
CA GLU A 790 33.74 -18.24 -8.20
C GLU A 790 35.25 -17.97 -8.35
N ASP A 791 35.64 -16.87 -9.01
CA ASP A 791 37.04 -16.42 -9.12
C ASP A 791 37.68 -16.24 -7.73
N GLN A 792 37.00 -15.58 -6.80
CA GLN A 792 37.49 -15.38 -5.43
C GLN A 792 37.68 -16.70 -4.69
N LYS A 793 36.73 -17.66 -4.82
CA LYS A 793 36.89 -19.01 -4.26
C LYS A 793 38.05 -19.77 -4.92
N ARG A 794 38.24 -19.62 -6.24
CA ARG A 794 39.33 -20.26 -6.98
C ARG A 794 40.70 -19.73 -6.55
N ILE A 795 40.84 -18.41 -6.40
CA ILE A 795 42.05 -17.76 -5.87
C ILE A 795 42.32 -18.20 -4.42
N ALA A 796 41.30 -18.32 -3.59
CA ALA A 796 41.44 -18.78 -2.20
C ALA A 796 41.82 -20.27 -2.07
N LEU A 797 41.48 -21.11 -3.05
CA LEU A 797 41.76 -22.56 -3.05
C LEU A 797 43.05 -22.94 -3.78
N TYR A 798 43.46 -22.19 -4.81
CA TYR A 798 44.56 -22.54 -5.72
C TYR A 798 45.64 -21.45 -5.86
N GLY A 799 45.49 -20.32 -5.17
CA GLY A 799 46.43 -19.20 -5.21
C GLY A 799 46.29 -18.29 -6.43
N PRO A 800 46.99 -17.13 -6.46
CA PRO A 800 46.88 -16.15 -7.54
C PRO A 800 47.44 -16.61 -8.89
N GLU A 801 48.33 -17.60 -8.90
CA GLU A 801 49.10 -18.00 -10.09
C GLU A 801 48.34 -18.96 -11.03
N MET A 802 47.15 -19.46 -10.63
CA MET A 802 46.24 -20.22 -11.50
C MET A 802 45.09 -19.38 -12.08
N LEU A 803 45.45 -18.21 -12.61
CA LEU A 803 44.62 -17.47 -13.57
C LEU A 803 44.84 -18.05 -14.98
N PHE A 804 44.07 -19.07 -15.35
CA PHE A 804 43.89 -19.44 -16.75
C PHE A 804 43.05 -18.38 -17.48
N ASP A 805 43.55 -17.90 -18.62
CA ASP A 805 42.78 -17.13 -19.60
C ASP A 805 41.67 -18.00 -20.20
N GLU A 806 40.41 -17.81 -19.79
CA GLU A 806 39.23 -18.03 -20.65
C GLU A 806 37.91 -17.44 -20.09
N TYR A 807 37.83 -16.11 -19.98
CA TYR A 807 36.55 -15.38 -20.07
C TYR A 807 36.74 -14.06 -20.82
N SER A 808 36.69 -14.12 -22.15
CA SER A 808 36.65 -12.92 -23.02
C SER A 808 35.30 -12.21 -22.83
N ASP A 809 35.33 -11.03 -22.20
CA ASP A 809 34.14 -10.23 -21.81
C ASP A 809 33.91 -9.06 -22.81
N ASP A 810 34.19 -9.30 -24.10
CA ASP A 810 34.60 -8.27 -25.08
C ASP A 810 33.48 -7.81 -26.06
N ASP A 811 32.21 -8.14 -25.78
CA ASP A 811 31.12 -8.11 -26.78
C ASP A 811 29.78 -7.45 -26.31
N ASP A 812 29.73 -6.81 -25.13
CA ASP A 812 28.45 -6.42 -24.48
C ASP A 812 28.35 -4.98 -23.88
N ASP A 813 29.35 -4.10 -24.06
CA ASP A 813 29.40 -2.77 -23.39
C ASP A 813 29.48 -1.53 -24.33
N ASP A 814 28.76 -1.58 -25.46
CA ASP A 814 28.72 -0.50 -26.46
C ASP A 814 27.80 0.68 -26.06
N ASP A 815 26.88 0.48 -25.11
CA ASP A 815 25.82 1.43 -24.72
C ASP A 815 26.26 2.48 -23.65
N TYR A 816 27.46 2.38 -23.06
CA TYR A 816 27.87 3.22 -21.91
C TYR A 816 29.16 4.07 -22.08
N ARG A 817 29.62 4.31 -23.31
CA ARG A 817 30.70 5.27 -23.58
C ARG A 817 30.28 6.72 -23.26
N GLN A 818 30.61 7.18 -22.05
CA GLN A 818 30.43 8.57 -21.64
C GLN A 818 31.06 9.54 -22.64
N ARG A 819 30.30 10.57 -23.06
CA ARG A 819 30.79 11.63 -23.96
C ARG A 819 31.90 12.45 -23.28
N THR A 820 33.16 12.13 -23.56
CA THR A 820 34.31 12.96 -23.24
C THR A 820 34.21 14.29 -23.98
N LYS A 821 33.92 15.38 -23.25
CA LYS A 821 33.80 16.73 -23.83
C LYS A 821 35.15 17.15 -24.45
N PRO A 822 35.22 17.56 -25.72
CA PRO A 822 36.48 18.00 -26.32
C PRO A 822 36.98 19.28 -25.63
N LYS A 823 38.27 19.31 -25.25
CA LYS A 823 38.89 20.50 -24.65
C LYS A 823 38.82 21.67 -25.64
N ARG A 824 38.10 22.74 -25.26
CA ARG A 824 37.98 23.98 -26.05
C ARG A 824 39.37 24.59 -26.26
N ARG A 825 39.90 24.49 -27.49
CA ARG A 825 41.22 24.99 -27.88
C ARG A 825 41.27 26.50 -27.66
N LYS A 826 42.28 26.98 -26.92
CA LYS A 826 42.43 28.39 -26.55
C LYS A 826 43.14 29.13 -27.68
N THR A 827 42.37 29.76 -28.57
CA THR A 827 42.93 30.58 -29.66
C THR A 827 43.31 31.95 -29.12
N THR A 828 44.61 32.23 -29.05
CA THR A 828 45.13 33.59 -28.90
C THR A 828 45.16 34.27 -30.26
N GLN A 829 44.50 35.42 -30.38
CA GLN A 829 44.80 36.40 -31.44
C GLN A 829 44.90 37.79 -30.81
N SER A 830 45.87 38.55 -31.30
CA SER A 830 46.24 39.88 -30.83
C SER A 830 45.87 40.93 -31.88
N SER A 831 45.02 41.87 -31.50
CA SER A 831 44.86 43.21 -32.08
C SER A 831 44.04 44.03 -31.09
#